data_AF-A0A7Z3C6R6-F1
#
_entry.id   AF-A0A7Z3C6R6-F1
#
_cell.length_a   1.000
_cell.length_b   1.000
_cell.length_c   1.000
_cell.angle_alpha   90.00
_cell.angle_beta   90.00
_cell.angle_gamma   90.00
#
_symmetry.space_group_name_H-M   'P 1'
#
loop_
_entity.id
_entity.type
_entity.pdbx_description
1 polymer ?
#
loop_
_entity_poly.entity_id
_entity_poly.type
_entity_poly.pdbx_seq_one_letter_code
_entity_poly.pdbx_strand_id
1 'polypeptide(L)'
;MVMITVDEIYACLQEEESPVLEFKRDWYWTDASSPVEISRQWGEFLKDIISLCNSYVGYCGIDRYLIIGFSEVDKKVYPIDISSIKKLRDLKLFKKDLLARLEKIVNTPPLNIEIETVLIDGHTLLAFKVPSPTSITEIKNNLDTKTLTVMAGVVLVRKGQDNDSVRAASTEEISLLVSDFSKFKDSLDKKPKPDQKRDRSIKSTVELYIDKNRSLSIEKDFPVSKRDWSENVLFELYRLNQKFSNPTVFLYIHENAAQNKTFEHIKREKLTSANDTLIILTERPSELKDLGRRKSNLKARFQTEHVFFIDEFGYKNLYSEYMLDYQPYRLENYVEGVADIGSDEKKKALDQLKDWYGAVSNPLMVIKGYGGIGKTTLVKQFLDHVHDHHDDVGILFIDSNEIVDELIKIARSDHNIDDIYDFYLAQMKKKDFDGKGFSKELLKLSVDNGNLLIVLDGIDEVIAKLGTGFDVSSFITSISESYTTNLEKTKIIITCRDYFWDTLEYKTKVEEITLEPFSEDLAAVFFQKYFAGDQAKISKALKMASEFRLSSDKKDSDLIYIPYVLDMIGYLIKQHSEFGGHNNVKAKARLLSPAMSNDFLVLSVCEREVTKLGNFSIDDQVGFLINLAIQESGYVTDYNIKNLSNCDIDDLTVEKLKAHPLLRYSHGKINFRYDFFYEYFKGLYIYSYYLDLNVLKLDDKLIELIGSYLRYGNQLCSTLSRKLEYSDSLVYFTMETVEQLNKLVDYAEPSEKGKYLSAISSCFVMAITLLIESGDKKFDSSSATDLLTTIFGDSGGGEISGVALINILAGDSKKLTFDLKSKTIRKSHFERYDFFWDCAMDENTHFVTSNFYQLEPRKGLRPTVIPSFEDCDTIDIQHVINKRIEEENEQSERITENLKKVFELFKERGNFYPQKQQYIKSKIVTNNLLPILLKNGVIEDYTDDKKPTLRQYRVSNEYRNILKFIDQGTPCIELDRVLSLFK
;
A
#
# COMPACT_ATOMS: atom_id res chain seq x y z
N MET A 1 9.58 -27.46 5.13
CA MET A 1 8.35 -28.26 5.02
C MET A 1 7.26 -27.22 4.91
N VAL A 2 6.62 -27.11 3.75
CA VAL A 2 5.60 -26.09 3.54
C VAL A 2 4.42 -26.46 4.47
N MET A 3 3.76 -25.49 5.08
CA MET A 3 2.55 -25.74 5.87
C MET A 3 1.36 -25.25 5.07
N ILE A 4 0.23 -25.96 5.15
CA ILE A 4 -1.03 -25.49 4.57
C ILE A 4 -1.42 -24.19 5.30
N THR A 5 -1.47 -23.09 4.56
CA THR A 5 -1.82 -21.76 5.10
C THR A 5 -3.33 -21.52 5.04
N VAL A 6 -3.80 -20.59 5.87
CA VAL A 6 -5.22 -20.15 5.86
C VAL A 6 -5.56 -19.53 4.50
N ASP A 7 -4.66 -18.74 3.94
CA ASP A 7 -4.86 -18.04 2.66
C ASP A 7 -4.95 -19.03 1.48
N GLU A 8 -4.13 -20.08 1.45
CA GLU A 8 -4.22 -21.16 0.44
C GLU A 8 -5.60 -21.83 0.48
N ILE A 9 -6.11 -22.20 1.67
CA ILE A 9 -7.44 -22.83 1.78
C ILE A 9 -8.54 -21.84 1.44
N TYR A 10 -8.42 -20.58 1.85
CA TYR A 10 -9.41 -19.55 1.52
C TYR A 10 -9.50 -19.33 0.00
N ALA A 11 -8.37 -19.35 -0.72
CA ALA A 11 -8.34 -19.31 -2.18
C ALA A 11 -9.05 -20.53 -2.78
N CYS A 12 -8.76 -21.74 -2.30
CA CYS A 12 -9.46 -22.94 -2.76
C CYS A 12 -10.97 -22.84 -2.58
N LEU A 13 -11.48 -22.32 -1.45
CA LEU A 13 -12.92 -22.17 -1.21
C LEU A 13 -13.65 -21.27 -2.23
N GLN A 14 -12.93 -20.41 -2.96
CA GLN A 14 -13.49 -19.56 -4.01
C GLN A 14 -13.56 -20.26 -5.38
N GLU A 15 -12.89 -21.40 -5.54
CA GLU A 15 -12.86 -22.17 -6.78
C GLU A 15 -14.01 -23.20 -6.83
N GLU A 16 -14.23 -23.77 -8.02
CA GLU A 16 -15.11 -24.93 -8.21
C GLU A 16 -14.28 -26.23 -8.14
N GLU A 17 -14.92 -27.34 -7.79
CA GLU A 17 -14.28 -28.66 -7.80
C GLU A 17 -13.67 -28.94 -9.18
N SER A 18 -12.42 -29.38 -9.15
CA SER A 18 -11.59 -29.53 -10.34
C SER A 18 -10.79 -30.85 -10.26
N PRO A 19 -9.99 -31.19 -11.29
CA PRO A 19 -9.06 -32.30 -11.20
C PRO A 19 -8.08 -32.25 -10.01
N VAL A 20 -7.86 -31.06 -9.44
CA VAL A 20 -6.89 -30.82 -8.35
C VAL A 20 -7.55 -30.40 -7.04
N LEU A 21 -8.86 -30.17 -7.01
CA LEU A 21 -9.58 -29.69 -5.83
C LEU A 21 -10.86 -30.51 -5.59
N GLU A 22 -11.01 -31.02 -4.38
CA GLU A 22 -12.16 -31.80 -3.93
C GLU A 22 -12.74 -31.23 -2.63
N PHE A 23 -14.07 -31.07 -2.58
CA PHE A 23 -14.78 -30.69 -1.37
C PHE A 23 -15.59 -31.86 -0.80
N LYS A 24 -15.56 -31.98 0.53
CA LYS A 24 -16.49 -32.83 1.26
C LYS A 24 -17.14 -32.01 2.35
N ARG A 25 -18.47 -31.99 2.38
CA ARG A 25 -19.21 -31.33 3.45
C ARG A 25 -18.92 -31.98 4.81
N ASP A 26 -19.00 -33.30 4.87
CA ASP A 26 -18.92 -34.08 6.11
C ASP A 26 -17.75 -35.07 6.06
N TRP A 27 -17.24 -35.43 7.24
CA TRP A 27 -16.25 -36.50 7.37
C TRP A 27 -16.86 -37.89 7.13
N TYR A 28 -16.05 -38.84 6.65
CA TYR A 28 -16.50 -40.14 6.13
C TYR A 28 -17.12 -41.09 7.19
N TRP A 29 -16.73 -41.06 8.46
CA TRP A 29 -17.26 -41.97 9.49
C TRP A 29 -17.25 -41.37 10.89
N THR A 30 -18.03 -41.93 11.81
CA THR A 30 -18.02 -41.50 13.23
C THR A 30 -17.50 -42.62 14.13
N ASP A 31 -17.22 -42.29 15.40
CA ASP A 31 -16.85 -43.29 16.41
C ASP A 31 -17.96 -44.32 16.70
N ALA A 32 -19.19 -44.07 16.25
CA ALA A 32 -20.34 -44.99 16.36
C ALA A 32 -20.49 -45.94 15.15
N SER A 33 -19.72 -45.73 14.07
CA SER A 33 -19.79 -46.56 12.86
C SER A 33 -19.29 -47.98 13.12
N SER A 34 -19.92 -48.99 12.50
CA SER A 34 -19.52 -50.40 12.68
C SER A 34 -18.14 -50.68 12.05
N PRO A 35 -17.35 -51.69 12.51
CA PRO A 35 -16.06 -52.00 11.90
C PRO A 35 -16.12 -52.28 10.40
N VAL A 36 -17.20 -52.89 9.92
CA VAL A 36 -17.44 -53.18 8.49
C VAL A 36 -17.70 -51.90 7.71
N GLU A 37 -18.49 -50.98 8.28
CA GLU A 37 -18.78 -49.68 7.69
C GLU A 37 -17.53 -48.79 7.64
N ILE A 38 -16.74 -48.76 8.73
CA ILE A 38 -15.46 -48.05 8.78
C ILE A 38 -14.53 -48.58 7.69
N SER A 39 -14.47 -49.90 7.46
CA SER A 39 -13.63 -50.47 6.40
C SER A 39 -14.02 -49.99 5.00
N ARG A 40 -15.33 -49.90 4.69
CA ARG A 40 -15.82 -49.40 3.40
C ARG A 40 -15.63 -47.91 3.23
N GLN A 41 -15.81 -47.13 4.30
CA GLN A 41 -15.59 -45.69 4.32
C GLN A 41 -14.10 -45.34 4.19
N TRP A 42 -13.20 -46.18 4.72
CA TRP A 42 -11.77 -46.11 4.41
C TRP A 42 -11.52 -46.31 2.92
N GLY A 43 -12.22 -47.24 2.28
CA GLY A 43 -12.11 -47.45 0.84
C GLY A 43 -12.52 -46.22 0.03
N GLU A 44 -13.61 -45.56 0.43
CA GLU A 44 -14.09 -44.31 -0.19
C GLU A 44 -13.09 -43.16 -0.02
N PHE A 45 -12.59 -42.96 1.20
CA PHE A 45 -11.59 -41.92 1.47
C PHE A 45 -10.28 -42.15 0.70
N LEU A 46 -9.80 -43.40 0.64
CA LEU A 46 -8.60 -43.74 -0.11
C LEU A 46 -8.81 -43.57 -1.62
N LYS A 47 -10.01 -43.88 -2.15
CA LYS A 47 -10.37 -43.64 -3.55
C LYS A 47 -10.20 -42.16 -3.91
N ASP A 48 -10.69 -41.25 -3.06
CA ASP A 48 -10.62 -39.81 -3.32
C ASP A 48 -9.16 -39.31 -3.31
N ILE A 49 -8.35 -39.72 -2.33
CA ILE A 49 -6.91 -39.39 -2.28
C ILE A 49 -6.15 -39.96 -3.48
N ILE A 50 -6.40 -41.22 -3.86
CA ILE A 50 -5.72 -41.87 -5.00
C ILE A 50 -6.09 -41.18 -6.32
N SER A 51 -7.35 -40.78 -6.49
CA SER A 51 -7.78 -40.05 -7.67
C SER A 51 -7.09 -38.69 -7.80
N LEU A 52 -6.88 -37.98 -6.68
CA LEU A 52 -6.11 -36.74 -6.65
C LEU A 52 -4.63 -36.98 -6.96
N CYS A 53 -4.04 -38.12 -6.59
CA CYS A 53 -2.63 -38.41 -6.93
C CYS A 53 -2.37 -38.35 -8.46
N ASN A 54 -3.33 -38.82 -9.26
CA ASN A 54 -3.23 -38.77 -10.72
C ASN A 54 -3.88 -37.53 -11.34
N SER A 55 -4.88 -36.92 -10.70
CA SER A 55 -5.68 -35.81 -11.23
C SER A 55 -6.23 -36.11 -12.63
N TYR A 56 -6.04 -35.21 -13.61
CA TYR A 56 -6.33 -35.43 -15.02
C TYR A 56 -5.14 -35.03 -15.90
N VAL A 57 -5.20 -35.41 -17.18
CA VAL A 57 -4.20 -35.02 -18.18
C VAL A 57 -4.06 -33.49 -18.21
N GLY A 58 -2.83 -32.99 -18.21
CA GLY A 58 -2.51 -31.55 -18.16
C GLY A 58 -2.38 -30.92 -16.77
N TYR A 59 -2.69 -31.66 -15.69
CA TYR A 59 -2.62 -31.15 -14.30
C TYR A 59 -1.46 -31.76 -13.49
N CYS A 60 -0.46 -32.33 -14.17
CA CYS A 60 0.75 -32.82 -13.54
C CYS A 60 1.64 -31.65 -13.08
N GLY A 61 2.16 -31.72 -11.84
CA GLY A 61 3.02 -30.68 -11.26
C GLY A 61 2.29 -29.59 -10.47
N ILE A 62 0.97 -29.69 -10.34
CA ILE A 62 0.13 -28.77 -9.56
C ILE A 62 -0.20 -29.41 -8.21
N ASP A 63 -0.19 -28.62 -7.13
CA ASP A 63 -0.61 -29.05 -5.79
C ASP A 63 -2.12 -29.29 -5.72
N ARG A 64 -2.54 -30.27 -4.92
CA ARG A 64 -3.92 -30.76 -4.93
C ARG A 64 -4.50 -30.81 -3.54
N TYR A 65 -5.80 -30.56 -3.44
CA TYR A 65 -6.44 -30.33 -2.16
C TYR A 65 -7.71 -31.18 -2.02
N LEU A 66 -7.84 -31.83 -0.87
CA LEU A 66 -9.10 -32.36 -0.37
C LEU A 66 -9.46 -31.57 0.88
N ILE A 67 -10.54 -30.78 0.80
CA ILE A 67 -11.00 -29.91 1.89
C ILE A 67 -12.31 -30.45 2.43
N ILE A 68 -12.32 -30.74 3.73
CA ILE A 68 -13.47 -31.30 4.44
C ILE A 68 -14.02 -30.23 5.38
N GLY A 69 -15.35 -30.08 5.37
CA GLY A 69 -16.08 -29.07 6.11
C GLY A 69 -16.59 -27.94 5.22
N PHE A 70 -16.60 -28.10 3.90
CA PHE A 70 -17.16 -27.12 2.97
C PHE A 70 -18.11 -27.81 1.99
N SER A 71 -19.27 -27.20 1.77
CA SER A 71 -20.24 -27.63 0.76
C SER A 71 -20.15 -26.70 -0.43
N GLU A 72 -19.67 -27.21 -1.56
CA GLU A 72 -19.62 -26.45 -2.80
C GLU A 72 -21.02 -26.01 -3.25
N VAL A 73 -22.01 -26.90 -3.14
CA VAL A 73 -23.41 -26.65 -3.54
C VAL A 73 -24.02 -25.50 -2.73
N ASP A 74 -23.76 -25.46 -1.42
CA ASP A 74 -24.31 -24.41 -0.55
C ASP A 74 -23.38 -23.18 -0.48
N LYS A 75 -22.16 -23.27 -1.03
CA LYS A 75 -21.03 -22.35 -0.82
C LYS A 75 -20.89 -21.92 0.66
N LYS A 76 -20.95 -22.90 1.57
CA LYS A 76 -20.92 -22.69 3.03
C LYS A 76 -19.98 -23.64 3.74
N VAL A 77 -19.37 -23.12 4.82
CA VAL A 77 -18.56 -23.89 5.77
C VAL A 77 -19.46 -24.61 6.77
N TYR A 78 -19.18 -25.89 6.99
CA TYR A 78 -19.78 -26.78 7.96
C TYR A 78 -18.67 -27.25 8.91
N PRO A 79 -18.67 -26.81 10.18
CA PRO A 79 -17.59 -27.12 11.11
C PRO A 79 -17.49 -28.62 11.39
N ILE A 80 -16.26 -29.15 11.35
CA ILE A 80 -15.98 -30.53 11.76
C ILE A 80 -15.53 -30.54 13.20
N ASP A 81 -16.24 -31.28 14.06
CA ASP A 81 -15.77 -31.55 15.41
C ASP A 81 -14.72 -32.69 15.40
N ILE A 82 -13.48 -32.32 15.09
CA ILE A 82 -12.34 -33.24 15.05
C ILE A 82 -12.12 -33.91 16.43
N SER A 83 -12.46 -33.24 17.52
CA SER A 83 -12.30 -33.77 18.88
C SER A 83 -13.22 -34.97 19.17
N SER A 84 -14.34 -35.04 18.46
CA SER A 84 -15.32 -36.13 18.56
C SER A 84 -14.91 -37.41 17.81
N ILE A 85 -13.93 -37.34 16.91
CA ILE A 85 -13.48 -38.47 16.09
C ILE A 85 -12.13 -38.96 16.61
N LYS A 86 -12.09 -40.10 17.31
CA LYS A 86 -10.88 -40.63 17.97
C LYS A 86 -9.65 -40.68 17.06
N LYS A 87 -9.84 -41.03 15.78
CA LYS A 87 -8.75 -41.16 14.80
C LYS A 87 -8.14 -39.83 14.35
N LEU A 88 -8.86 -38.71 14.43
CA LEU A 88 -8.39 -37.41 13.95
C LEU A 88 -7.85 -36.50 15.07
N ARG A 89 -7.95 -36.92 16.34
CA ARG A 89 -7.38 -36.18 17.48
C ARG A 89 -5.88 -35.96 17.39
N ASP A 90 -5.16 -36.91 16.77
CA ASP A 90 -3.74 -36.81 16.50
C ASP A 90 -3.51 -37.01 14.99
N LEU A 91 -3.41 -35.88 14.28
CA LEU A 91 -3.21 -35.87 12.83
C LEU A 91 -1.87 -36.48 12.41
N LYS A 92 -0.85 -36.49 13.28
CA LYS A 92 0.45 -37.13 12.98
C LYS A 92 0.32 -38.65 13.00
N LEU A 93 -0.38 -39.19 14.00
CA LEU A 93 -0.71 -40.63 14.04
C LEU A 93 -1.66 -41.02 12.91
N PHE A 94 -2.64 -40.17 12.59
CA PHE A 94 -3.55 -40.40 11.48
C PHE A 94 -2.82 -40.44 10.13
N LYS A 95 -1.93 -39.47 9.88
CA LYS A 95 -1.07 -39.44 8.68
C LYS A 95 -0.27 -40.74 8.54
N LYS A 96 0.26 -41.27 9.64
CA LYS A 96 1.00 -42.54 9.64
C LYS A 96 0.11 -43.75 9.29
N ASP A 97 -1.12 -43.83 9.82
CA ASP A 97 -2.10 -44.89 9.46
C ASP A 97 -2.53 -44.77 7.99
N LEU A 98 -2.75 -43.53 7.50
CA LEU A 98 -3.08 -43.26 6.10
C LEU A 98 -1.97 -43.72 5.15
N LEU A 99 -0.73 -43.32 5.40
CA LEU A 99 0.41 -43.72 4.56
C LEU A 99 0.62 -45.24 4.55
N ALA A 100 0.54 -45.89 5.71
CA ALA A 100 0.66 -47.36 5.81
C ALA A 100 -0.45 -48.11 5.06
N ARG A 101 -1.64 -47.49 4.90
CA ARG A 101 -2.73 -48.04 4.08
C ARG A 101 -2.49 -47.80 2.59
N LEU A 102 -2.09 -46.59 2.20
CA LEU A 102 -1.75 -46.26 0.82
C LEU A 102 -0.62 -47.16 0.30
N GLU A 103 0.45 -47.38 1.06
CA GLU A 103 1.55 -48.29 0.71
C GLU A 103 1.09 -49.74 0.42
N LYS A 104 0.00 -50.18 1.06
CA LYS A 104 -0.58 -51.50 0.81
C LYS A 104 -1.45 -51.54 -0.44
N ILE A 105 -2.02 -50.41 -0.85
CA ILE A 105 -3.06 -50.36 -1.88
C ILE A 105 -2.54 -49.84 -3.21
N VAL A 106 -1.49 -49.01 -3.25
CA VAL A 106 -0.94 -48.43 -4.48
C VAL A 106 0.55 -48.71 -4.69
N ASN A 107 1.02 -48.59 -5.94
CA ASN A 107 2.43 -48.78 -6.32
C ASN A 107 3.34 -47.61 -5.88
N THR A 108 2.83 -46.37 -5.94
CA THR A 108 3.58 -45.12 -5.70
C THR A 108 2.78 -44.24 -4.73
N PRO A 109 2.86 -44.52 -3.42
CA PRO A 109 2.10 -43.77 -2.43
C PRO A 109 2.63 -42.33 -2.30
N PRO A 110 1.75 -41.33 -2.14
CA PRO A 110 2.13 -39.93 -1.95
C PRO A 110 2.68 -39.70 -0.53
N LEU A 111 3.97 -39.94 -0.33
CA LEU A 111 4.60 -39.88 1.00
C LEU A 111 4.60 -38.47 1.64
N ASN A 112 4.46 -37.43 0.81
CA ASN A 112 4.53 -36.03 1.22
C ASN A 112 3.15 -35.39 1.45
N ILE A 113 2.07 -36.17 1.64
CA ILE A 113 0.76 -35.59 1.99
C ILE A 113 0.86 -34.78 3.29
N GLU A 114 0.32 -33.57 3.29
CA GLU A 114 0.18 -32.72 4.47
C GLU A 114 -1.28 -32.72 4.93
N ILE A 115 -1.49 -32.70 6.25
CA ILE A 115 -2.81 -32.75 6.87
C ILE A 115 -2.82 -31.70 7.98
N GLU A 116 -3.67 -30.69 7.85
CA GLU A 116 -3.76 -29.59 8.80
C GLU A 116 -5.22 -29.21 9.07
N THR A 117 -5.43 -28.55 10.21
CA THR A 117 -6.72 -27.92 10.53
C THR A 117 -6.63 -26.43 10.29
N VAL A 118 -7.61 -25.89 9.58
CA VAL A 118 -7.62 -24.47 9.21
C VAL A 118 -8.89 -23.82 9.76
N LEU A 119 -8.74 -22.65 10.39
CA LEU A 119 -9.85 -21.88 10.95
C LEU A 119 -10.29 -20.82 9.93
N ILE A 120 -11.50 -20.95 9.41
CA ILE A 120 -12.12 -19.99 8.48
C ILE A 120 -13.47 -19.58 9.05
N ASP A 121 -13.72 -18.27 9.16
CA ASP A 121 -14.96 -17.70 9.72
C ASP A 121 -15.39 -18.27 11.09
N GLY A 122 -14.41 -18.62 11.94
CA GLY A 122 -14.64 -19.21 13.25
C GLY A 122 -14.99 -20.71 13.23
N HIS A 123 -14.98 -21.35 12.06
CA HIS A 123 -15.23 -22.76 11.87
C HIS A 123 -13.94 -23.52 11.50
N THR A 124 -13.77 -24.73 12.05
CA THR A 124 -12.61 -25.58 11.77
C THR A 124 -12.88 -26.48 10.56
N LEU A 125 -12.00 -26.38 9.57
CA LEU A 125 -11.91 -27.23 8.39
C LEU A 125 -10.74 -28.22 8.54
N LEU A 126 -10.83 -29.36 7.86
CA LEU A 126 -9.75 -30.32 7.74
C LEU A 126 -9.25 -30.34 6.28
N ALA A 127 -7.98 -29.98 6.07
CA ALA A 127 -7.39 -29.88 4.75
C ALA A 127 -6.30 -30.93 4.55
N PHE A 128 -6.34 -31.60 3.40
CA PHE A 128 -5.29 -32.48 2.90
C PHE A 128 -4.66 -31.84 1.68
N LYS A 129 -3.36 -31.57 1.75
CA LYS A 129 -2.56 -31.17 0.59
C LYS A 129 -1.82 -32.39 0.08
N VAL A 130 -2.06 -32.75 -1.18
CA VAL A 130 -1.46 -33.87 -1.89
C VAL A 130 -0.54 -33.30 -2.98
N PRO A 131 0.78 -33.17 -2.71
CA PRO A 131 1.72 -32.71 -3.72
C PRO A 131 1.73 -33.63 -4.93
N SER A 132 1.98 -33.09 -6.13
CA SER A 132 2.02 -33.90 -7.34
C SER A 132 3.08 -35.00 -7.25
N PRO A 133 2.71 -36.29 -7.41
CA PRO A 133 3.68 -37.37 -7.54
C PRO A 133 4.58 -37.20 -8.77
N THR A 134 5.68 -37.94 -8.83
CA THR A 134 6.61 -37.97 -9.98
C THR A 134 6.33 -39.12 -10.95
N SER A 135 5.28 -39.88 -10.72
CA SER A 135 4.90 -41.07 -11.48
C SER A 135 3.43 -41.40 -11.22
N ILE A 136 2.82 -42.12 -12.16
CA ILE A 136 1.43 -42.54 -12.05
C ILE A 136 1.20 -43.48 -10.85
N THR A 137 0.10 -43.24 -10.13
CA THR A 137 -0.34 -44.03 -8.98
C THR A 137 -1.38 -45.06 -9.43
N GLU A 138 -1.00 -46.32 -9.39
CA GLU A 138 -1.81 -47.48 -9.82
C GLU A 138 -2.20 -48.33 -8.61
N ILE A 139 -3.43 -48.85 -8.61
CA ILE A 139 -3.94 -49.73 -7.56
C ILE A 139 -3.26 -51.10 -7.66
N LYS A 140 -2.52 -51.46 -6.61
CA LYS A 140 -1.79 -52.74 -6.47
C LYS A 140 -2.66 -53.86 -5.90
N ASN A 141 -3.56 -53.54 -4.98
CA ASN A 141 -4.46 -54.49 -4.32
C ASN A 141 -5.90 -53.97 -4.41
N ASN A 142 -6.88 -54.86 -4.55
CA ASN A 142 -8.29 -54.48 -4.67
C ASN A 142 -8.72 -53.53 -3.54
N LEU A 143 -9.46 -52.48 -3.91
CA LEU A 143 -9.97 -51.46 -3.01
C LEU A 143 -11.49 -51.55 -2.93
N ASP A 144 -12.01 -52.01 -1.79
CA ASP A 144 -13.45 -52.08 -1.55
C ASP A 144 -13.99 -50.73 -1.04
N THR A 145 -14.75 -50.01 -1.87
CA THR A 145 -15.38 -48.73 -1.49
C THR A 145 -16.82 -48.92 -0.99
N LYS A 146 -17.55 -47.83 -0.74
CA LYS A 146 -18.95 -47.91 -0.30
C LYS A 146 -19.86 -48.53 -1.36
N THR A 147 -19.55 -48.29 -2.64
CA THR A 147 -20.43 -48.60 -3.79
C THR A 147 -19.86 -49.66 -4.72
N LEU A 148 -18.54 -49.85 -4.78
CA LEU A 148 -17.88 -50.71 -5.75
C LEU A 148 -16.47 -51.18 -5.30
N THR A 149 -16.01 -52.30 -5.84
CA THR A 149 -14.64 -52.78 -5.65
C THR A 149 -13.80 -52.38 -6.85
N VAL A 150 -12.75 -51.57 -6.63
CA VAL A 150 -11.79 -51.21 -7.66
C VAL A 150 -10.69 -52.28 -7.71
N MET A 151 -10.53 -52.91 -8.88
CA MET A 151 -9.59 -54.03 -9.07
C MET A 151 -8.13 -53.55 -9.12
N ALA A 152 -7.20 -54.43 -8.77
CA ALA A 152 -5.78 -54.22 -9.02
C ALA A 152 -5.51 -53.98 -10.52
N GLY A 153 -4.58 -53.08 -10.84
CA GLY A 153 -4.24 -52.65 -12.19
C GLY A 153 -4.96 -51.37 -12.65
N VAL A 154 -5.91 -50.85 -11.87
CA VAL A 154 -6.68 -49.66 -12.24
C VAL A 154 -5.95 -48.37 -11.84
N VAL A 155 -5.91 -47.42 -12.77
CA VAL A 155 -5.51 -46.03 -12.52
C VAL A 155 -6.78 -45.19 -12.39
N LEU A 156 -6.98 -44.56 -11.23
CA LEU A 156 -8.09 -43.65 -11.00
C LEU A 156 -7.70 -42.23 -11.39
N VAL A 157 -8.56 -41.54 -12.13
CA VAL A 157 -8.41 -40.13 -12.55
C VAL A 157 -9.66 -39.34 -12.19
N ARG A 158 -9.51 -38.01 -12.06
CA ARG A 158 -10.58 -37.09 -11.69
C ARG A 158 -10.69 -35.95 -12.71
N LYS A 159 -11.85 -35.76 -13.35
CA LYS A 159 -12.02 -34.80 -14.46
C LYS A 159 -12.68 -33.46 -14.05
N GLY A 160 -13.36 -33.38 -12.91
CA GLY A 160 -14.14 -32.19 -12.48
C GLY A 160 -15.66 -32.35 -12.64
N GLN A 161 -16.42 -31.25 -12.50
CA GLN A 161 -17.88 -31.22 -12.23
C GLN A 161 -18.78 -31.99 -13.22
N ASP A 162 -19.35 -33.09 -12.72
CA ASP A 162 -20.77 -33.54 -12.69
C ASP A 162 -20.76 -34.83 -11.81
N ASN A 163 -21.29 -34.77 -10.58
CA ASN A 163 -21.43 -35.83 -9.53
C ASN A 163 -20.40 -37.02 -9.50
N ASP A 164 -19.15 -36.81 -9.07
CA ASP A 164 -18.06 -37.82 -8.97
C ASP A 164 -17.51 -38.36 -10.31
N SER A 165 -16.74 -37.56 -11.04
CA SER A 165 -16.01 -38.06 -12.22
C SER A 165 -14.72 -38.84 -11.88
N VAL A 166 -14.60 -39.37 -10.66
CA VAL A 166 -13.56 -40.34 -10.30
C VAL A 166 -13.84 -41.64 -11.03
N ARG A 167 -13.02 -41.97 -12.03
CA ARG A 167 -13.17 -43.18 -12.83
C ARG A 167 -11.83 -43.81 -13.19
N ALA A 168 -11.90 -45.03 -13.71
CA ALA A 168 -10.76 -45.64 -14.36
C ALA A 168 -10.34 -44.84 -15.61
N ALA A 169 -9.05 -44.56 -15.73
CA ALA A 169 -8.45 -43.94 -16.90
C ALA A 169 -8.52 -44.89 -18.11
N SER A 170 -8.73 -44.35 -19.31
CA SER A 170 -8.57 -45.11 -20.55
C SER A 170 -7.09 -45.37 -20.87
N THR A 171 -6.80 -46.30 -21.78
CA THR A 171 -5.43 -46.58 -22.21
C THR A 171 -4.75 -45.34 -22.80
N GLU A 172 -5.49 -44.51 -23.54
CA GLU A 172 -4.99 -43.24 -24.08
C GLU A 172 -4.65 -42.25 -22.97
N GLU A 173 -5.53 -42.11 -21.96
CA GLU A 173 -5.31 -41.23 -20.81
C GLU A 173 -4.10 -41.67 -19.98
N ILE A 174 -3.91 -42.97 -19.78
CA ILE A 174 -2.72 -43.51 -19.11
C ILE A 174 -1.45 -43.14 -19.88
N SER A 175 -1.44 -43.28 -21.21
CA SER A 175 -0.29 -42.90 -22.05
C SER A 175 0.05 -41.41 -21.93
N LEU A 176 -0.97 -40.55 -21.94
CA LEU A 176 -0.81 -39.10 -21.78
C LEU A 176 -0.31 -38.74 -20.37
N LEU A 177 -0.87 -39.34 -19.32
CA LEU A 177 -0.41 -39.14 -17.95
C LEU A 177 1.04 -39.59 -17.76
N VAL A 178 1.44 -40.73 -18.33
CA VAL A 178 2.84 -41.19 -18.30
C VAL A 178 3.77 -40.16 -18.95
N SER A 179 3.35 -39.56 -20.07
CA SER A 179 4.10 -38.47 -20.72
C SER A 179 4.19 -37.23 -19.83
N ASP A 180 3.08 -36.80 -19.22
CA ASP A 180 3.03 -35.62 -18.35
C ASP A 180 3.88 -35.81 -17.08
N PHE A 181 3.79 -36.96 -16.41
CA PHE A 181 4.62 -37.30 -15.25
C PHE A 181 6.10 -37.42 -15.62
N SER A 182 6.44 -37.92 -16.83
CA SER A 182 7.84 -37.94 -17.30
C SER A 182 8.38 -36.53 -17.46
N LYS A 183 7.63 -35.63 -18.12
CA LYS A 183 8.03 -34.22 -18.29
C LYS A 183 8.20 -33.50 -16.95
N PHE A 184 7.29 -33.75 -16.00
CA PHE A 184 7.36 -33.18 -14.66
C PHE A 184 8.55 -33.73 -13.87
N LYS A 185 8.84 -35.03 -13.99
CA LYS A 185 10.04 -35.61 -13.38
C LYS A 185 11.32 -35.02 -13.96
N ASP A 186 11.37 -34.83 -15.28
CA ASP A 186 12.49 -34.18 -15.96
C ASP A 186 12.66 -32.70 -15.56
N SER A 187 11.57 -31.99 -15.20
CA SER A 187 11.65 -30.62 -14.69
C SER A 187 12.14 -30.55 -13.25
N LEU A 188 11.79 -31.51 -12.39
CA LEU A 188 12.25 -31.60 -11.00
C LEU A 188 13.72 -32.03 -10.87
N ASP A 189 14.21 -32.87 -11.78
CA ASP A 189 15.61 -33.33 -11.81
C ASP A 189 16.59 -32.24 -12.28
N LYS A 190 16.10 -31.05 -12.68
CA LYS A 190 16.89 -29.84 -12.93
C LYS A 190 17.22 -29.07 -11.63
N LYS A 191 17.71 -29.77 -10.60
CA LYS A 191 18.76 -29.16 -9.78
C LYS A 191 19.99 -29.02 -10.68
N PRO A 192 20.81 -27.96 -10.58
CA PRO A 192 22.15 -28.04 -11.12
C PRO A 192 22.83 -29.19 -10.40
N LYS A 193 22.94 -30.35 -11.08
CA LYS A 193 23.79 -31.43 -10.63
C LYS A 193 25.21 -30.86 -10.56
N PRO A 194 25.98 -31.12 -9.49
CA PRO A 194 27.39 -30.81 -9.51
C PRO A 194 28.01 -31.60 -10.68
N ASP A 195 28.70 -30.88 -11.56
CA ASP A 195 29.52 -31.36 -12.68
C ASP A 195 28.95 -32.56 -13.46
N GLN A 196 27.99 -32.29 -14.34
CA GLN A 196 27.91 -33.13 -15.54
C GLN A 196 29.10 -32.79 -16.43
N LYS A 197 29.88 -33.82 -16.80
CA LYS A 197 30.87 -33.79 -17.89
C LYS A 197 30.20 -33.23 -19.15
N ARG A 198 30.42 -31.95 -19.46
CA ARG A 198 29.80 -31.25 -20.60
C ARG A 198 30.80 -31.07 -21.73
N ASP A 199 30.32 -31.29 -22.95
CA ASP A 199 31.11 -31.05 -24.15
C ASP A 199 31.15 -29.54 -24.44
N ARG A 200 32.32 -28.92 -24.26
CA ARG A 200 32.59 -27.51 -24.62
C ARG A 200 33.35 -27.41 -25.93
N SER A 201 33.16 -26.33 -26.70
CA SER A 201 33.85 -26.09 -27.97
C SER A 201 34.46 -24.69 -28.03
N ILE A 202 35.51 -24.54 -28.84
CA ILE A 202 36.09 -23.22 -29.21
C ILE A 202 35.66 -22.76 -30.60
N LYS A 203 34.70 -23.44 -31.24
CA LYS A 203 34.26 -23.17 -32.62
C LYS A 203 33.97 -21.69 -32.86
N SER A 204 33.10 -21.08 -32.05
CA SER A 204 32.72 -19.67 -32.20
C SER A 204 33.89 -18.71 -31.99
N THR A 205 34.85 -19.06 -31.12
CA THR A 205 36.07 -18.26 -30.92
C THR A 205 36.94 -18.29 -32.17
N VAL A 206 37.09 -19.45 -32.81
CA VAL A 206 37.89 -19.60 -34.04
C VAL A 206 37.20 -18.95 -35.23
N GLU A 207 35.89 -19.12 -35.39
CA GLU A 207 35.09 -18.48 -36.45
C GLU A 207 35.21 -16.95 -36.39
N LEU A 208 35.01 -16.36 -35.20
CA LEU A 208 35.16 -14.91 -35.01
C LEU A 208 36.59 -14.42 -35.21
N TYR A 209 37.60 -15.25 -34.87
CA TYR A 209 38.99 -14.94 -35.17
C TYR A 209 39.27 -14.91 -36.68
N ILE A 210 38.67 -15.83 -37.45
CA ILE A 210 38.75 -15.84 -38.92
C ILE A 210 38.06 -14.62 -39.50
N ASP A 211 36.86 -14.28 -39.03
CA ASP A 211 36.09 -13.11 -39.52
C ASP A 211 36.86 -11.80 -39.32
N LYS A 212 37.55 -11.67 -38.19
CA LYS A 212 38.44 -10.54 -37.89
C LYS A 212 39.71 -10.54 -38.75
N ASN A 213 40.17 -11.72 -39.18
CA ASN A 213 41.39 -11.93 -39.96
C ASN A 213 41.09 -12.56 -41.32
N ARG A 214 40.43 -11.80 -42.22
CA ARG A 214 39.91 -12.24 -43.54
C ARG A 214 40.87 -12.99 -44.47
N SER A 215 42.17 -13.04 -44.18
CA SER A 215 43.16 -13.82 -44.92
C SER A 215 43.26 -15.30 -44.50
N LEU A 216 42.56 -15.70 -43.43
CA LEU A 216 42.59 -17.05 -42.88
C LEU A 216 41.44 -17.89 -43.43
N SER A 217 41.69 -19.19 -43.60
CA SER A 217 40.65 -20.17 -43.90
C SER A 217 40.95 -21.50 -43.22
N ILE A 218 39.91 -22.26 -42.85
CA ILE A 218 40.07 -23.59 -42.24
C ILE A 218 40.65 -24.57 -43.27
N GLU A 219 41.64 -25.35 -42.86
CA GLU A 219 42.22 -26.43 -43.67
C GLU A 219 41.21 -27.58 -43.85
N LYS A 220 41.26 -28.22 -45.03
CA LYS A 220 40.44 -29.40 -45.30
C LYS A 220 40.73 -30.49 -44.24
N ASP A 221 39.69 -31.20 -43.81
CA ASP A 221 39.74 -32.25 -42.77
C ASP A 221 39.90 -31.75 -41.33
N PHE A 222 39.79 -30.43 -41.09
CA PHE A 222 39.67 -29.81 -39.77
C PHE A 222 38.30 -29.14 -39.58
N PRO A 223 37.76 -29.04 -38.34
CA PRO A 223 38.37 -29.41 -37.07
C PRO A 223 38.44 -30.93 -36.81
N VAL A 224 39.48 -31.33 -36.08
CA VAL A 224 39.61 -32.69 -35.53
C VAL A 224 39.32 -32.62 -34.03
N SER A 225 38.36 -33.40 -33.55
CA SER A 225 38.02 -33.44 -32.12
C SER A 225 38.04 -34.87 -31.58
N LYS A 226 38.34 -35.00 -30.28
CA LYS A 226 38.26 -36.27 -29.55
C LYS A 226 37.65 -36.02 -28.18
N ARG A 227 36.64 -36.83 -27.84
CA ARG A 227 35.87 -36.75 -26.58
C ARG A 227 35.90 -38.08 -25.83
N ASP A 228 37.10 -38.57 -25.52
CA ASP A 228 37.26 -39.79 -24.74
C ASP A 228 37.30 -39.48 -23.24
N TRP A 229 36.12 -39.48 -22.61
CA TRP A 229 35.93 -39.24 -21.18
C TRP A 229 36.41 -40.39 -20.27
N SER A 230 36.73 -41.56 -20.84
CA SER A 230 37.25 -42.70 -20.09
C SER A 230 38.76 -42.60 -19.90
N GLU A 231 39.46 -42.19 -20.96
CA GLU A 231 40.90 -41.95 -20.95
C GLU A 231 41.27 -40.50 -20.59
N ASN A 232 40.27 -39.63 -20.43
CA ASN A 232 40.41 -38.18 -20.28
C ASN A 232 41.19 -37.53 -21.44
N VAL A 233 41.02 -38.03 -22.66
CA VAL A 233 41.59 -37.42 -23.87
C VAL A 233 40.49 -36.59 -24.53
N LEU A 234 40.45 -35.31 -24.14
CA LEU A 234 39.40 -34.36 -24.49
C LEU A 234 40.03 -33.13 -25.13
N PHE A 235 39.91 -33.02 -26.46
CA PHE A 235 40.45 -31.88 -27.20
C PHE A 235 39.67 -31.59 -28.48
N GLU A 236 39.85 -30.38 -28.99
CA GLU A 236 39.38 -29.95 -30.30
C GLU A 236 40.50 -29.15 -30.97
N LEU A 237 40.79 -29.45 -32.23
CA LEU A 237 41.93 -28.87 -32.94
C LEU A 237 41.49 -28.33 -34.29
N TYR A 238 41.77 -27.05 -34.51
CA TYR A 238 41.55 -26.34 -35.76
C TYR A 238 42.89 -25.98 -36.38
N ARG A 239 43.00 -26.12 -37.70
CA ARG A 239 44.15 -25.64 -38.46
C ARG A 239 43.71 -24.61 -39.47
N LEU A 240 44.33 -23.44 -39.43
CA LEU A 240 44.04 -22.29 -40.28
C LEU A 240 45.21 -22.06 -41.24
N ASN A 241 44.89 -21.98 -42.52
CA ASN A 241 45.85 -21.67 -43.58
C ASN A 241 45.88 -20.18 -43.88
N GLN A 242 47.08 -19.69 -44.21
CA GLN A 242 47.32 -18.33 -44.63
C GLN A 242 48.29 -18.34 -45.82
N LYS A 243 48.09 -17.45 -46.80
CA LYS A 243 48.79 -17.52 -48.10
C LYS A 243 50.33 -17.37 -48.03
N PHE A 244 50.88 -16.77 -46.98
CA PHE A 244 52.30 -16.37 -46.91
C PHE A 244 52.97 -16.64 -45.56
N SER A 245 52.35 -17.44 -44.69
CA SER A 245 52.84 -17.72 -43.34
C SER A 245 52.55 -19.18 -42.97
N ASN A 246 53.23 -19.65 -41.93
CA ASN A 246 52.99 -20.99 -41.41
C ASN A 246 51.53 -21.12 -40.93
N PRO A 247 50.93 -22.32 -41.04
CA PRO A 247 49.59 -22.57 -40.52
C PRO A 247 49.48 -22.22 -39.04
N THR A 248 48.38 -21.58 -38.66
CA THR A 248 48.05 -21.34 -37.24
C THR A 248 47.15 -22.46 -36.76
N VAL A 249 47.53 -23.11 -35.68
CA VAL A 249 46.78 -24.24 -35.10
C VAL A 249 46.19 -23.81 -33.76
N PHE A 250 44.88 -23.86 -33.63
CA PHE A 250 44.18 -23.69 -32.36
C PHE A 250 43.91 -25.06 -31.75
N LEU A 251 44.48 -25.33 -30.59
CA LEU A 251 44.25 -26.54 -29.81
C LEU A 251 43.50 -26.19 -28.53
N TYR A 252 42.24 -26.59 -28.45
CA TYR A 252 41.48 -26.58 -27.22
C TYR A 252 41.75 -27.83 -26.40
N ILE A 253 42.09 -27.66 -25.12
CA ILE A 253 42.26 -28.73 -24.15
C ILE A 253 41.30 -28.50 -22.99
N HIS A 254 40.35 -29.43 -22.83
CA HIS A 254 39.35 -29.37 -21.76
C HIS A 254 40.01 -29.38 -20.36
N GLU A 255 39.38 -28.77 -19.37
CA GLU A 255 39.92 -28.67 -18.01
C GLU A 255 40.27 -30.04 -17.41
N ASN A 256 39.34 -31.00 -17.56
CA ASN A 256 39.44 -32.40 -17.16
C ASN A 256 40.36 -33.28 -18.05
N ALA A 257 40.97 -32.74 -19.11
CA ALA A 257 41.83 -33.54 -19.98
C ALA A 257 43.17 -33.92 -19.31
N ALA A 258 43.58 -35.18 -19.46
CA ALA A 258 44.89 -35.66 -19.04
C ALA A 258 45.95 -35.17 -20.03
N GLN A 259 46.61 -34.04 -19.70
CA GLN A 259 47.56 -33.34 -20.56
C GLN A 259 48.62 -34.26 -21.21
N ASN A 260 49.14 -35.23 -20.45
CA ASN A 260 50.15 -36.17 -20.96
C ASN A 260 49.60 -37.10 -22.04
N LYS A 261 48.44 -37.72 -21.79
CA LYS A 261 47.78 -38.64 -22.73
C LYS A 261 47.30 -37.89 -23.97
N THR A 262 46.76 -36.68 -23.80
CA THR A 262 46.34 -35.84 -24.92
C THR A 262 47.52 -35.44 -25.81
N PHE A 263 48.65 -35.04 -25.24
CA PHE A 263 49.86 -34.73 -26.00
C PHE A 263 50.38 -35.94 -26.79
N GLU A 264 50.47 -37.12 -26.16
CA GLU A 264 50.92 -38.35 -26.82
C GLU A 264 49.98 -38.76 -27.96
N HIS A 265 48.66 -38.59 -27.77
CA HIS A 265 47.67 -38.86 -28.80
C HIS A 265 47.86 -37.92 -30.01
N ILE A 266 47.96 -36.60 -29.78
CA ILE A 266 48.17 -35.61 -30.85
C ILE A 266 49.46 -35.89 -31.64
N LYS A 267 50.54 -36.28 -30.96
CA LYS A 267 51.81 -36.65 -31.62
C LYS A 267 51.70 -37.94 -32.41
N ARG A 268 51.02 -38.97 -31.88
CA ARG A 268 50.83 -40.26 -32.55
C ARG A 268 50.02 -40.14 -33.84
N GLU A 269 48.93 -39.37 -33.80
CA GLU A 269 48.07 -39.12 -34.96
C GLU A 269 48.63 -38.03 -35.91
N LYS A 270 49.80 -37.46 -35.59
CA LYS A 270 50.49 -36.42 -36.39
C LYS A 270 49.62 -35.19 -36.71
N LEU A 271 48.79 -34.76 -35.76
CA LEU A 271 47.84 -33.65 -35.96
C LEU A 271 48.47 -32.26 -35.93
N THR A 272 49.75 -32.14 -35.53
CA THR A 272 50.52 -30.90 -35.45
C THR A 272 51.92 -31.07 -36.03
N SER A 273 52.44 -30.06 -36.73
CA SER A 273 53.80 -29.99 -37.26
C SER A 273 54.70 -29.08 -36.40
N ALA A 274 56.02 -29.24 -36.49
CA ALA A 274 56.99 -28.40 -35.79
C ALA A 274 57.03 -26.94 -36.31
N ASN A 275 56.56 -26.70 -37.54
CA ASN A 275 56.52 -25.36 -38.14
C ASN A 275 55.22 -24.61 -37.84
N ASP A 276 54.23 -25.25 -37.21
CA ASP A 276 52.93 -24.64 -36.95
C ASP A 276 53.03 -23.57 -35.84
N THR A 277 52.27 -22.48 -35.99
CA THR A 277 52.05 -21.54 -34.89
C THR A 277 50.96 -22.11 -33.99
N LEU A 278 51.34 -22.75 -32.88
CA LEU A 278 50.39 -23.42 -31.97
C LEU A 278 49.86 -22.47 -30.89
N ILE A 279 48.55 -22.21 -30.91
CA ILE A 279 47.80 -21.48 -29.89
C ILE A 279 46.97 -22.50 -29.09
N ILE A 280 47.17 -22.53 -27.78
CA ILE A 280 46.43 -23.45 -26.89
C ILE A 280 45.40 -22.65 -26.11
N LEU A 281 44.14 -23.10 -26.19
CA LEU A 281 43.03 -22.57 -25.41
C LEU A 281 42.60 -23.61 -24.36
N THR A 282 42.29 -23.16 -23.15
CA THR A 282 41.76 -24.00 -22.08
C THR A 282 40.82 -23.18 -21.20
N GLU A 283 39.95 -23.82 -20.43
CA GLU A 283 39.07 -23.12 -19.51
C GLU A 283 39.83 -22.64 -18.27
N ARG A 284 39.33 -21.58 -17.63
CA ARG A 284 39.79 -21.13 -16.33
C ARG A 284 39.22 -22.09 -15.27
N PRO A 285 40.04 -22.95 -14.63
CA PRO A 285 39.51 -23.97 -13.72
C PRO A 285 38.94 -23.32 -12.45
N SER A 286 37.77 -23.76 -12.03
CA SER A 286 37.05 -23.24 -10.85
C SER A 286 37.70 -23.63 -9.52
N GLU A 287 38.43 -24.75 -9.45
CA GLU A 287 38.97 -25.32 -8.19
C GLU A 287 40.47 -25.05 -7.94
N LEU A 288 41.21 -24.55 -8.94
CA LEU A 288 42.68 -24.40 -8.83
C LEU A 288 43.07 -23.09 -8.15
N LYS A 289 43.68 -23.19 -6.96
CA LYS A 289 44.26 -22.05 -6.23
C LYS A 289 45.38 -21.32 -6.99
N ASP A 290 46.04 -21.98 -7.94
CA ASP A 290 47.12 -21.40 -8.76
C ASP A 290 46.83 -21.60 -10.27
N LEU A 291 46.15 -20.61 -10.84
CA LEU A 291 45.80 -20.55 -12.26
C LEU A 291 47.04 -20.51 -13.19
N GLY A 292 48.16 -19.96 -12.71
CA GLY A 292 49.40 -19.82 -13.47
C GLY A 292 50.09 -21.16 -13.74
N ARG A 293 49.95 -22.12 -12.81
CA ARG A 293 50.54 -23.46 -12.93
C ARG A 293 49.99 -24.25 -14.13
N ARG A 294 48.68 -24.16 -14.41
CA ARG A 294 48.07 -24.86 -15.56
C ARG A 294 48.67 -24.38 -16.89
N LYS A 295 48.74 -23.07 -17.08
CA LYS A 295 49.35 -22.47 -18.28
C LYS A 295 50.82 -22.87 -18.40
N SER A 296 51.58 -22.77 -17.32
CA SER A 296 53.01 -23.12 -17.30
C SER A 296 53.25 -24.58 -17.70
N ASN A 297 52.41 -25.51 -17.22
CA ASN A 297 52.50 -26.91 -17.60
C ASN A 297 52.22 -27.14 -19.10
N LEU A 298 51.17 -26.52 -19.63
CA LEU A 298 50.82 -26.61 -21.04
C LEU A 298 51.90 -25.98 -21.93
N LYS A 299 52.45 -24.82 -21.55
CA LYS A 299 53.58 -24.16 -22.23
C LYS A 299 54.78 -25.07 -22.32
N ALA A 300 55.22 -25.63 -21.19
CA ALA A 300 56.37 -26.53 -21.13
C ALA A 300 56.15 -27.82 -21.93
N ARG A 301 54.94 -28.39 -21.89
CA ARG A 301 54.61 -29.66 -22.54
C ARG A 301 54.52 -29.54 -24.07
N PHE A 302 53.85 -28.51 -24.55
CA PHE A 302 53.61 -28.30 -25.99
C PHE A 302 54.66 -27.39 -26.64
N GLN A 303 55.60 -26.83 -25.86
CA GLN A 303 56.68 -25.96 -26.31
C GLN A 303 56.17 -24.73 -27.08
N THR A 304 55.11 -24.11 -26.57
CA THR A 304 54.54 -22.86 -27.10
C THR A 304 54.34 -21.85 -25.98
N GLU A 305 54.57 -20.57 -26.27
CA GLU A 305 54.28 -19.47 -25.33
C GLU A 305 52.81 -19.02 -25.41
N HIS A 306 52.09 -19.41 -26.46
CA HIS A 306 50.72 -18.98 -26.76
C HIS A 306 49.69 -19.88 -26.07
N VAL A 307 49.61 -19.80 -24.74
CA VAL A 307 48.62 -20.52 -23.94
C VAL A 307 47.72 -19.54 -23.22
N PHE A 308 46.43 -19.57 -23.53
CA PHE A 308 45.44 -18.63 -23.00
C PHE A 308 44.28 -19.37 -22.36
N PHE A 309 43.63 -18.69 -21.42
CA PHE A 309 42.25 -19.06 -21.12
C PHE A 309 41.33 -18.57 -22.24
N ILE A 310 40.22 -19.27 -22.48
CA ILE A 310 39.28 -18.89 -23.55
C ILE A 310 38.76 -17.46 -23.36
N ASP A 311 38.37 -17.11 -22.12
CA ASP A 311 37.94 -15.76 -21.73
C ASP A 311 39.02 -14.70 -22.02
N GLU A 312 40.25 -14.95 -21.59
CA GLU A 312 41.40 -14.07 -21.84
C GLU A 312 41.70 -13.88 -23.34
N PHE A 313 41.65 -14.96 -24.12
CA PHE A 313 41.92 -14.89 -25.55
C PHE A 313 40.84 -14.06 -26.26
N GLY A 314 39.57 -14.32 -25.93
CA GLY A 314 38.43 -13.58 -26.47
C GLY A 314 38.54 -12.08 -26.16
N TYR A 315 38.79 -11.74 -24.89
CA TYR A 315 38.95 -10.35 -24.47
C TYR A 315 40.08 -9.66 -25.23
N LYS A 316 41.30 -10.23 -25.22
CA LYS A 316 42.48 -9.58 -25.82
C LYS A 316 42.43 -9.48 -27.34
N ASN A 317 41.87 -10.49 -28.03
CA ASN A 317 42.02 -10.61 -29.48
C ASN A 317 40.72 -10.35 -30.25
N LEU A 318 39.55 -10.58 -29.65
CA LEU A 318 38.28 -10.53 -30.36
C LEU A 318 37.48 -9.27 -30.04
N TYR A 319 37.16 -9.01 -28.78
CA TYR A 319 36.08 -8.07 -28.44
C TYR A 319 36.41 -6.91 -27.47
N SER A 320 37.61 -6.81 -26.88
CA SER A 320 37.94 -5.68 -25.97
C SER A 320 37.82 -4.30 -26.62
N GLU A 321 38.13 -4.15 -27.92
CA GLU A 321 38.03 -2.87 -28.62
C GLU A 321 36.58 -2.34 -28.78
N TYR A 322 35.59 -3.19 -28.52
CA TYR A 322 34.16 -2.85 -28.61
C TYR A 322 33.55 -2.51 -27.24
N MET A 323 34.30 -2.73 -26.16
CA MET A 323 33.86 -2.41 -24.79
C MET A 323 34.14 -0.94 -24.48
N LEU A 324 33.17 -0.28 -23.84
CA LEU A 324 33.33 1.08 -23.34
C LEU A 324 33.86 1.07 -21.92
N ASP A 325 34.64 2.08 -21.57
CA ASP A 325 35.09 2.29 -20.19
C ASP A 325 33.90 2.56 -19.28
N TYR A 326 33.83 1.81 -18.18
CA TYR A 326 32.80 2.00 -17.16
C TYR A 326 33.17 3.16 -16.24
N GLN A 327 32.19 4.03 -15.97
CA GLN A 327 32.31 5.13 -15.00
C GLN A 327 31.50 4.76 -13.76
N PRO A 328 32.15 4.55 -12.59
CA PRO A 328 31.46 4.20 -11.35
C PRO A 328 30.46 5.27 -10.91
N TYR A 329 29.33 4.85 -10.35
CA TYR A 329 28.25 5.75 -9.91
C TYR A 329 28.56 6.44 -8.58
N ARG A 330 29.24 5.76 -7.65
CA ARG A 330 29.67 6.25 -6.32
C ARG A 330 28.54 6.90 -5.51
N LEU A 331 27.48 6.14 -5.24
CA LEU A 331 26.28 6.62 -4.54
C LEU A 331 26.54 6.91 -3.04
N GLU A 332 26.72 8.19 -2.67
CA GLU A 332 27.06 8.61 -1.30
C GLU A 332 26.02 8.19 -0.23
N ASN A 333 24.73 8.26 -0.57
CA ASN A 333 23.62 8.02 0.35
C ASN A 333 23.02 6.60 0.24
N TYR A 334 23.76 5.64 -0.32
CA TYR A 334 23.27 4.27 -0.46
C TYR A 334 23.00 3.63 0.92
N VAL A 335 21.85 2.98 1.06
CA VAL A 335 21.49 2.15 2.22
C VAL A 335 21.21 0.74 1.72
N GLU A 336 21.83 -0.23 2.39
CA GLU A 336 21.66 -1.65 2.05
C GLU A 336 20.24 -2.11 2.41
N GLY A 337 19.46 -2.44 1.38
CA GLY A 337 18.10 -2.96 1.53
C GLY A 337 18.07 -4.46 1.82
N VAL A 338 16.89 -4.94 2.17
CA VAL A 338 16.62 -6.36 2.37
C VAL A 338 15.88 -6.90 1.15
N ALA A 339 16.19 -8.13 0.77
CA ALA A 339 15.48 -8.84 -0.28
C ALA A 339 14.79 -10.10 0.27
N ASP A 340 13.56 -10.31 -0.18
CA ASP A 340 12.88 -11.60 -0.09
C ASP A 340 13.34 -12.48 -1.27
N ILE A 341 13.72 -13.71 -0.94
CA ILE A 341 14.23 -14.74 -1.86
C ILE A 341 13.27 -15.94 -1.95
N GLY A 342 12.03 -15.81 -1.46
CA GLY A 342 11.04 -16.89 -1.44
C GLY A 342 11.29 -17.91 -0.31
N SER A 343 11.98 -17.51 0.75
CA SER A 343 12.26 -18.32 1.94
C SER A 343 12.09 -17.49 3.21
N ASP A 344 11.85 -18.12 4.37
CA ASP A 344 11.72 -17.40 5.65
C ASP A 344 12.99 -16.61 6.07
N GLU A 345 14.12 -16.80 5.39
CA GLU A 345 15.36 -16.05 5.63
C GLU A 345 15.46 -14.79 4.76
N LYS A 346 15.34 -13.63 5.40
CA LYS A 346 15.65 -12.32 4.82
C LYS A 346 17.16 -12.09 4.75
N LYS A 347 17.68 -11.66 3.59
CA LYS A 347 19.11 -11.37 3.39
C LYS A 347 19.33 -9.98 2.79
N LYS A 348 20.55 -9.45 2.96
CA LYS A 348 20.99 -8.22 2.31
C LYS A 348 21.01 -8.42 0.80
N ALA A 349 20.38 -7.50 0.08
CA ALA A 349 20.16 -7.66 -1.36
C ALA A 349 21.48 -7.67 -2.16
N LEU A 350 22.46 -6.85 -1.77
CA LEU A 350 23.76 -6.79 -2.41
C LEU A 350 24.56 -8.09 -2.24
N ASP A 351 24.45 -8.74 -1.09
CA ASP A 351 25.15 -9.99 -0.84
C ASP A 351 24.57 -11.14 -1.69
N GLN A 352 23.25 -11.14 -1.93
CA GLN A 352 22.63 -12.07 -2.89
C GLN A 352 23.14 -11.87 -4.32
N LEU A 353 23.31 -10.62 -4.77
CA LEU A 353 23.87 -10.35 -6.11
C LEU A 353 25.32 -10.83 -6.23
N LYS A 354 26.12 -10.70 -5.17
CA LYS A 354 27.49 -11.24 -5.14
C LYS A 354 27.51 -12.76 -5.22
N ASP A 355 26.64 -13.43 -4.45
CA ASP A 355 26.51 -14.89 -4.45
C ASP A 355 26.11 -15.39 -5.85
N TRP A 356 25.11 -14.75 -6.48
CA TRP A 356 24.69 -15.05 -7.85
C TRP A 356 25.81 -14.82 -8.87
N TYR A 357 26.56 -13.72 -8.75
CA TYR A 357 27.63 -13.39 -9.67
C TYR A 357 28.73 -14.46 -9.68
N GLY A 358 29.02 -15.07 -8.53
CA GLY A 358 29.96 -16.18 -8.40
C GLY A 358 29.47 -17.52 -8.94
N ALA A 359 28.16 -17.70 -9.18
CA ALA A 359 27.59 -18.97 -9.63
C ALA A 359 27.86 -19.25 -11.13
N VAL A 360 28.10 -20.51 -11.50
CA VAL A 360 28.26 -20.93 -12.91
C VAL A 360 26.92 -21.45 -13.44
N SER A 361 26.69 -21.34 -14.76
CA SER A 361 25.46 -21.82 -15.42
C SER A 361 24.18 -21.12 -14.91
N ASN A 362 24.33 -19.89 -14.42
CA ASN A 362 23.25 -19.11 -13.85
C ASN A 362 23.22 -17.73 -14.52
N PRO A 363 22.59 -17.63 -15.70
CA PRO A 363 22.79 -16.51 -16.62
C PRO A 363 21.99 -15.26 -16.29
N LEU A 364 20.86 -15.40 -15.59
CA LEU A 364 19.87 -14.34 -15.44
C LEU A 364 19.47 -14.16 -13.98
N MET A 365 19.58 -12.92 -13.50
CA MET A 365 19.05 -12.45 -12.21
C MET A 365 18.00 -11.39 -12.44
N VAL A 366 16.85 -11.53 -11.80
CA VAL A 366 15.75 -10.57 -11.88
C VAL A 366 15.55 -9.92 -10.52
N ILE A 367 15.59 -8.60 -10.51
CA ILE A 367 15.35 -7.79 -9.32
C ILE A 367 13.95 -7.17 -9.45
N LYS A 368 13.05 -7.60 -8.55
CA LYS A 368 11.64 -7.22 -8.52
C LYS A 368 11.33 -6.26 -7.38
N GLY A 369 10.14 -5.68 -7.44
CA GLY A 369 9.57 -4.82 -6.41
C GLY A 369 8.93 -3.58 -7.02
N TYR A 370 8.02 -2.95 -6.31
CA TYR A 370 7.22 -1.84 -6.83
C TYR A 370 8.05 -0.58 -7.17
N GLY A 371 7.39 0.39 -7.81
CA GLY A 371 8.03 1.62 -8.27
C GLY A 371 8.64 2.45 -7.13
N GLY A 372 9.95 2.69 -7.16
CA GLY A 372 10.64 3.56 -6.20
C GLY A 372 11.29 2.83 -5.01
N ILE A 373 11.28 1.50 -5.04
CA ILE A 373 11.85 0.65 -3.98
C ILE A 373 13.38 0.60 -3.95
N GLY A 374 14.07 1.08 -4.99
CA GLY A 374 15.54 1.14 -5.04
C GLY A 374 16.23 0.08 -5.90
N LYS A 375 15.52 -0.60 -6.83
CA LYS A 375 16.10 -1.60 -7.75
C LYS A 375 17.32 -1.08 -8.52
N THR A 376 17.16 0.02 -9.26
CA THR A 376 18.24 0.68 -10.00
C THR A 376 19.40 1.06 -9.08
N THR A 377 19.10 1.55 -7.87
CA THR A 377 20.11 1.96 -6.88
C THR A 377 20.95 0.77 -6.41
N LEU A 378 20.30 -0.37 -6.12
CA LEU A 378 20.99 -1.62 -5.78
C LEU A 378 21.91 -2.07 -6.92
N VAL A 379 21.42 -2.07 -8.16
CA VAL A 379 22.22 -2.51 -9.31
C VAL A 379 23.43 -1.62 -9.52
N LYS A 380 23.26 -0.30 -9.46
CA LYS A 380 24.37 0.66 -9.58
C LYS A 380 25.45 0.40 -8.52
N GLN A 381 25.05 0.13 -7.28
CA GLN A 381 25.98 -0.21 -6.21
C GLN A 381 26.70 -1.54 -6.45
N PHE A 382 26.00 -2.53 -7.00
CA PHE A 382 26.58 -3.82 -7.37
C PHE A 382 27.58 -3.68 -8.54
N LEU A 383 27.29 -2.86 -9.54
CA LEU A 383 28.18 -2.62 -10.67
C LEU A 383 29.49 -1.94 -10.23
N ASP A 384 29.42 -0.96 -9.34
CA ASP A 384 30.62 -0.36 -8.73
C ASP A 384 31.46 -1.42 -8.01
N HIS A 385 30.81 -2.35 -7.29
CA HIS A 385 31.50 -3.46 -6.63
C HIS A 385 32.21 -4.39 -7.64
N VAL A 386 31.54 -4.77 -8.73
CA VAL A 386 32.13 -5.62 -9.78
C VAL A 386 33.35 -4.91 -10.40
N HIS A 387 33.20 -3.63 -10.76
CA HIS A 387 34.29 -2.85 -11.34
C HIS A 387 35.50 -2.73 -10.41
N ASP A 388 35.28 -2.54 -9.10
CA ASP A 388 36.36 -2.41 -8.12
C ASP A 388 37.11 -3.74 -7.84
N HIS A 389 36.54 -4.90 -8.22
CA HIS A 389 37.10 -6.23 -7.92
C HIS A 389 37.49 -7.06 -9.17
N HIS A 390 37.07 -6.64 -10.37
CA HIS A 390 37.24 -7.39 -11.61
C HIS A 390 37.68 -6.48 -12.78
N ASP A 391 38.98 -6.41 -13.03
CA ASP A 391 39.57 -5.56 -14.08
C ASP A 391 39.33 -6.08 -15.52
N ASP A 392 38.95 -7.37 -15.69
CA ASP A 392 38.78 -8.04 -16.99
C ASP A 392 37.31 -8.16 -17.45
N VAL A 393 36.41 -7.39 -16.84
CA VAL A 393 34.97 -7.43 -17.08
C VAL A 393 34.46 -6.08 -17.58
N GLY A 394 33.89 -6.05 -18.79
CA GLY A 394 33.11 -4.93 -19.29
C GLY A 394 31.71 -4.87 -18.65
N ILE A 395 31.17 -3.66 -18.50
CA ILE A 395 29.83 -3.43 -17.96
C ILE A 395 28.99 -2.68 -19.01
N LEU A 396 27.86 -3.27 -19.41
CA LEU A 396 26.89 -2.66 -20.31
C LEU A 396 25.59 -2.40 -19.54
N PHE A 397 25.38 -1.14 -19.15
CA PHE A 397 24.15 -0.69 -18.51
C PHE A 397 23.20 -0.06 -19.54
N ILE A 398 21.99 -0.60 -19.67
CA ILE A 398 20.95 -0.15 -20.58
C ILE A 398 19.74 0.31 -19.75
N ASP A 399 19.50 1.62 -19.75
CA ASP A 399 18.25 2.20 -19.21
C ASP A 399 17.16 2.08 -20.29
N SER A 400 16.17 1.25 -20.00
CA SER A 400 15.08 0.97 -20.93
C SER A 400 14.25 2.23 -21.25
N ASN A 401 14.17 3.20 -20.34
CA ASN A 401 13.46 4.45 -20.57
C ASN A 401 14.08 5.27 -21.71
N GLU A 402 15.41 5.27 -21.81
CA GLU A 402 16.15 6.08 -22.78
C GLU A 402 15.98 5.53 -24.20
N ILE A 403 15.78 4.22 -24.34
CA ILE A 403 15.83 3.50 -25.61
C ILE A 403 14.48 3.00 -26.11
N VAL A 404 13.41 3.10 -25.30
CA VAL A 404 12.10 2.51 -25.64
C VAL A 404 11.53 3.02 -26.96
N ASP A 405 11.73 4.30 -27.30
CA ASP A 405 11.30 4.86 -28.58
C ASP A 405 12.02 4.22 -29.77
N GLU A 406 13.30 3.86 -29.61
CA GLU A 406 14.07 3.16 -30.64
C GLU A 406 13.66 1.68 -30.72
N LEU A 407 13.37 1.04 -29.58
CA LEU A 407 12.81 -0.32 -29.55
C LEU A 407 11.46 -0.39 -30.28
N ILE A 408 10.58 0.59 -30.09
CA ILE A 408 9.31 0.68 -30.83
C ILE A 408 9.55 0.78 -32.34
N LYS A 409 10.56 1.54 -32.77
CA LYS A 409 10.91 1.63 -34.20
C LYS A 409 11.43 0.29 -34.74
N ILE A 410 12.26 -0.42 -33.98
CA ILE A 410 12.80 -1.74 -34.34
C ILE A 410 11.68 -2.79 -34.42
N ALA A 411 10.79 -2.83 -33.43
CA ALA A 411 9.66 -3.77 -33.40
C ALA A 411 8.74 -3.61 -34.63
N ARG A 412 8.57 -2.38 -35.12
CA ARG A 412 7.79 -2.10 -36.34
C ARG A 412 8.45 -2.61 -37.62
N SER A 413 9.78 -2.76 -37.66
CA SER A 413 10.51 -3.21 -38.85
C SER A 413 10.79 -4.72 -38.88
N ASP A 414 11.12 -5.33 -37.73
CA ASP A 414 11.55 -6.75 -37.64
C ASP A 414 10.52 -7.65 -36.91
N HIS A 415 9.29 -7.17 -36.80
CA HIS A 415 8.11 -7.85 -36.25
C HIS A 415 8.07 -8.16 -34.74
N ASN A 416 9.18 -8.30 -34.00
CA ASN A 416 9.18 -8.42 -32.52
C ASN A 416 10.55 -8.09 -31.89
N ILE A 417 10.55 -7.71 -30.61
CA ILE A 417 11.77 -7.67 -29.77
C ILE A 417 11.84 -8.98 -28.97
N ASP A 418 12.93 -9.75 -29.14
CA ASP A 418 13.11 -11.07 -28.50
C ASP A 418 14.57 -11.42 -28.15
N ASP A 419 15.52 -10.51 -28.37
CA ASP A 419 16.94 -10.76 -28.11
C ASP A 419 17.62 -9.56 -27.43
N ILE A 420 18.60 -9.82 -26.57
CA ILE A 420 19.42 -8.78 -25.91
C ILE A 420 20.11 -7.87 -26.93
N TYR A 421 20.44 -8.41 -28.10
CA TYR A 421 21.05 -7.63 -29.17
C TYR A 421 20.15 -6.48 -29.65
N ASP A 422 18.83 -6.62 -29.57
CA ASP A 422 17.89 -5.55 -29.96
C ASP A 422 17.99 -4.36 -29.01
N PHE A 423 18.14 -4.62 -27.71
CA PHE A 423 18.37 -3.60 -26.69
C PHE A 423 19.71 -2.88 -26.88
N TYR A 424 20.76 -3.64 -27.20
CA TYR A 424 22.06 -3.08 -27.54
C TYR A 424 21.99 -2.17 -28.78
N LEU A 425 21.35 -2.64 -29.85
CA LEU A 425 21.16 -1.87 -31.08
C LEU A 425 20.36 -0.59 -30.84
N ALA A 426 19.29 -0.66 -30.06
CA ALA A 426 18.49 0.51 -29.69
C ALA A 426 19.33 1.56 -28.95
N GLN A 427 20.18 1.14 -28.01
CA GLN A 427 21.08 2.05 -27.29
C GLN A 427 22.12 2.70 -28.22
N MET A 428 22.71 1.94 -29.14
CA MET A 428 23.67 2.46 -30.10
C MET A 428 23.04 3.48 -31.06
N LYS A 429 21.83 3.20 -31.56
CA LYS A 429 21.07 4.14 -32.39
C LYS A 429 20.71 5.41 -31.63
N LYS A 430 20.27 5.30 -30.38
CA LYS A 430 19.88 6.45 -29.55
C LYS A 430 21.03 7.43 -29.30
N LYS A 431 22.27 6.92 -29.23
CA LYS A 431 23.48 7.71 -28.97
C LYS A 431 24.15 8.24 -30.24
N ASP A 432 23.58 7.99 -31.42
CA ASP A 432 24.23 8.27 -32.73
C ASP A 432 25.70 7.81 -32.73
N PHE A 433 25.95 6.58 -32.24
CA PHE A 433 27.31 6.10 -32.01
C PHE A 433 28.02 5.79 -33.34
N ASP A 434 29.02 6.61 -33.68
CA ASP A 434 29.84 6.47 -34.89
C ASP A 434 31.00 5.45 -34.77
N GLY A 435 31.15 4.81 -33.60
CA GLY A 435 32.22 3.83 -33.35
C GLY A 435 31.92 2.41 -33.83
N LYS A 436 32.88 1.50 -33.65
CA LYS A 436 32.67 0.07 -33.93
C LYS A 436 31.78 -0.54 -32.84
N GLY A 437 30.55 -0.91 -33.18
CA GLY A 437 29.67 -1.68 -32.31
C GLY A 437 29.93 -3.18 -32.35
N PHE A 438 29.44 -3.91 -31.33
CA PHE A 438 29.40 -5.36 -31.33
C PHE A 438 28.52 -5.87 -32.48
N SER A 439 28.96 -6.94 -33.14
CA SER A 439 28.02 -7.81 -33.88
C SER A 439 27.26 -8.69 -32.89
N LYS A 440 26.17 -9.32 -33.34
CA LYS A 440 25.37 -10.24 -32.51
C LYS A 440 26.22 -11.39 -31.96
N GLU A 441 27.10 -11.93 -32.79
CA GLU A 441 28.01 -13.04 -32.46
C GLU A 441 29.11 -12.62 -31.49
N LEU A 442 29.69 -11.42 -31.68
CA LEU A 442 30.70 -10.87 -30.76
C LEU A 442 30.08 -10.59 -29.38
N LEU A 443 28.86 -10.04 -29.35
CA LEU A 443 28.13 -9.80 -28.10
C LEU A 443 27.88 -11.14 -27.39
N LYS A 444 27.29 -12.13 -28.08
CA LYS A 444 27.05 -13.48 -27.55
C LYS A 444 28.31 -14.10 -26.96
N LEU A 445 29.43 -14.06 -27.71
CA LEU A 445 30.69 -14.65 -27.23
C LEU A 445 31.26 -13.89 -26.02
N SER A 446 31.18 -12.56 -25.99
CA SER A 446 31.69 -11.76 -24.85
C SER A 446 30.92 -12.04 -23.55
N VAL A 447 29.61 -12.22 -23.67
CA VAL A 447 28.71 -12.54 -22.55
C VAL A 447 28.90 -13.98 -22.08
N ASP A 448 28.91 -14.96 -22.99
CA ASP A 448 29.11 -16.39 -22.65
C ASP A 448 30.45 -16.61 -21.93
N ASN A 449 31.49 -15.86 -22.33
CA ASN A 449 32.80 -15.92 -21.69
C ASN A 449 32.86 -15.29 -20.29
N GLY A 450 31.84 -14.53 -19.89
CA GLY A 450 31.80 -13.79 -18.63
C GLY A 450 32.64 -12.51 -18.63
N ASN A 451 33.08 -12.03 -19.80
CA ASN A 451 33.82 -10.78 -19.94
C ASN A 451 32.92 -9.55 -20.13
N LEU A 452 31.60 -9.74 -20.26
CA LEU A 452 30.62 -8.66 -20.35
C LEU A 452 29.44 -8.96 -19.42
N LEU A 453 29.22 -8.08 -18.45
CA LEU A 453 28.01 -8.04 -17.61
C LEU A 453 27.00 -7.09 -18.25
N ILE A 454 25.78 -7.57 -18.49
CA ILE A 454 24.69 -6.76 -19.06
C ILE A 454 23.64 -6.46 -17.99
N VAL A 455 23.20 -5.20 -17.93
CA VAL A 455 22.06 -4.78 -17.11
C VAL A 455 21.00 -4.16 -17.99
N LEU A 456 19.79 -4.69 -17.89
CA LEU A 456 18.57 -4.11 -18.46
C LEU A 456 17.74 -3.52 -17.33
N ASP A 457 17.87 -2.22 -17.11
CA ASP A 457 17.15 -1.52 -16.05
C ASP A 457 15.79 -1.04 -16.58
N GLY A 458 14.72 -1.34 -15.85
CA GLY A 458 13.36 -0.87 -16.13
C GLY A 458 12.67 -1.61 -17.27
N ILE A 459 12.78 -2.93 -17.36
CA ILE A 459 12.14 -3.70 -18.45
C ILE A 459 10.61 -3.58 -18.42
N ASP A 460 10.03 -3.26 -17.25
CA ASP A 460 8.61 -2.94 -17.09
C ASP A 460 8.17 -1.79 -18.01
N GLU A 461 9.06 -0.84 -18.29
CA GLU A 461 8.78 0.29 -19.17
C GLU A 461 8.65 -0.16 -20.63
N VAL A 462 9.42 -1.17 -21.04
CA VAL A 462 9.31 -1.79 -22.38
C VAL A 462 8.02 -2.61 -22.46
N ILE A 463 7.74 -3.46 -21.47
CA ILE A 463 6.51 -4.25 -21.40
C ILE A 463 5.28 -3.32 -21.48
N ALA A 464 5.27 -2.25 -20.68
CA ALA A 464 4.15 -1.31 -20.59
C ALA A 464 3.95 -0.43 -21.84
N LYS A 465 4.99 -0.22 -22.67
CA LYS A 465 4.91 0.65 -23.86
C LYS A 465 4.81 -0.14 -25.17
N LEU A 466 5.46 -1.30 -25.27
CA LEU A 466 5.44 -2.14 -26.48
C LEU A 466 4.31 -3.19 -26.45
N GLY A 467 3.83 -3.59 -25.27
CA GLY A 467 2.80 -4.63 -25.14
C GLY A 467 3.21 -5.90 -25.89
N THR A 468 2.38 -6.32 -26.85
CA THR A 468 2.62 -7.53 -27.67
C THR A 468 3.84 -7.45 -28.59
N GLY A 469 4.43 -6.26 -28.80
CA GLY A 469 5.66 -6.11 -29.59
C GLY A 469 6.94 -6.58 -28.89
N PHE A 470 6.85 -6.97 -27.61
CA PHE A 470 7.95 -7.54 -26.84
C PHE A 470 7.57 -8.94 -26.34
N ASP A 471 8.23 -9.98 -26.88
CA ASP A 471 8.01 -11.37 -26.47
C ASP A 471 8.96 -11.73 -25.34
N VAL A 472 8.51 -11.53 -24.10
CA VAL A 472 9.33 -11.75 -22.90
C VAL A 472 9.72 -13.22 -22.73
N SER A 473 8.83 -14.15 -23.09
CA SER A 473 9.08 -15.58 -22.94
C SER A 473 10.16 -16.05 -23.92
N SER A 474 10.10 -15.62 -25.18
CA SER A 474 11.15 -15.86 -26.17
C SER A 474 12.45 -15.16 -25.80
N PHE A 475 12.36 -13.94 -25.26
CA PHE A 475 13.50 -13.18 -24.75
C PHE A 475 14.24 -13.92 -23.63
N ILE A 476 13.56 -14.37 -22.57
CA ILE A 476 14.18 -15.13 -21.48
C ILE A 476 14.79 -16.44 -22.01
N THR A 477 14.10 -17.11 -22.94
CA THR A 477 14.59 -18.35 -23.56
C THR A 477 15.89 -18.10 -24.33
N SER A 478 15.97 -17.00 -25.09
CA SER A 478 17.16 -16.65 -25.86
C SER A 478 18.39 -16.44 -24.96
N ILE A 479 18.23 -15.87 -23.76
CA ILE A 479 19.33 -15.75 -22.77
C ILE A 479 19.87 -17.13 -22.39
N SER A 480 18.98 -18.06 -22.05
CA SER A 480 19.39 -19.40 -21.61
C SER A 480 19.96 -20.26 -22.73
N GLU A 481 19.47 -20.13 -23.96
CA GLU A 481 19.82 -21.02 -25.07
C GLU A 481 20.90 -20.44 -26.00
N SER A 482 20.92 -19.12 -26.22
CA SER A 482 21.84 -18.48 -27.17
C SER A 482 23.06 -17.85 -26.51
N TYR A 483 22.91 -17.36 -25.28
CA TYR A 483 23.99 -16.64 -24.59
C TYR A 483 24.78 -17.52 -23.62
N THR A 484 24.37 -18.77 -23.36
CA THR A 484 24.96 -19.66 -22.34
C THR A 484 25.41 -20.99 -22.96
N THR A 485 26.19 -20.94 -24.06
CA THR A 485 26.43 -22.11 -24.93
C THR A 485 27.78 -22.79 -24.74
N ASN A 486 28.83 -22.11 -24.28
CA ASN A 486 30.17 -22.72 -24.13
C ASN A 486 30.72 -22.61 -22.71
N LEU A 487 31.10 -21.42 -22.26
CA LEU A 487 31.69 -21.24 -20.93
C LEU A 487 30.63 -21.11 -19.84
N GLU A 488 29.39 -20.76 -20.21
CA GLU A 488 28.25 -20.65 -19.30
C GLU A 488 28.50 -19.67 -18.13
N LYS A 489 29.32 -18.64 -18.38
CA LYS A 489 29.65 -17.57 -17.43
C LYS A 489 28.82 -16.31 -17.65
N THR A 490 27.76 -16.43 -18.43
CA THR A 490 26.80 -15.36 -18.71
C THR A 490 26.29 -14.74 -17.43
N LYS A 491 26.26 -13.41 -17.39
CA LYS A 491 25.70 -12.62 -16.29
C LYS A 491 24.88 -11.47 -16.83
N ILE A 492 23.58 -11.55 -16.59
CA ILE A 492 22.59 -10.57 -17.02
C ILE A 492 21.68 -10.25 -15.85
N ILE A 493 21.48 -8.97 -15.60
CA ILE A 493 20.55 -8.47 -14.59
C ILE A 493 19.38 -7.78 -15.30
N ILE A 494 18.16 -8.10 -14.89
CA ILE A 494 16.95 -7.40 -15.28
C ILE A 494 16.35 -6.76 -14.03
N THR A 495 15.92 -5.50 -14.13
CA THR A 495 15.04 -4.90 -13.11
C THR A 495 13.63 -4.75 -13.67
N CYS A 496 12.63 -5.11 -12.87
CA CYS A 496 11.23 -5.04 -13.24
C CYS A 496 10.36 -4.68 -12.03
N ARG A 497 9.15 -4.16 -12.24
CA ARG A 497 8.13 -4.15 -11.18
C ARG A 497 7.56 -5.56 -11.01
N ASP A 498 7.29 -5.90 -9.76
CA ASP A 498 6.63 -7.14 -9.33
C ASP A 498 5.40 -7.46 -10.19
N TYR A 499 4.47 -6.52 -10.32
CA TYR A 499 3.24 -6.70 -11.10
C TYR A 499 3.48 -7.18 -12.55
N PHE A 500 4.39 -6.52 -13.27
CA PHE A 500 4.67 -6.86 -14.67
C PHE A 500 5.45 -8.16 -14.83
N TRP A 501 6.22 -8.55 -13.80
CA TRP A 501 7.03 -9.75 -13.87
C TRP A 501 6.24 -10.99 -13.45
N ASP A 502 5.49 -10.90 -12.36
CA ASP A 502 4.75 -12.03 -11.75
C ASP A 502 3.57 -12.49 -12.61
N THR A 503 3.15 -11.69 -13.58
CA THR A 503 2.12 -12.03 -14.57
C THR A 503 2.66 -12.80 -15.78
N LEU A 504 3.98 -12.96 -15.90
CA LEU A 504 4.61 -13.63 -17.03
C LEU A 504 4.74 -15.14 -16.82
N GLU A 505 4.48 -15.90 -17.89
CA GLU A 505 4.72 -17.33 -17.93
C GLU A 505 6.00 -17.64 -18.71
N TYR A 506 6.97 -18.29 -18.07
CA TYR A 506 8.19 -18.77 -18.73
C TYR A 506 8.62 -20.14 -18.22
N LYS A 507 9.20 -20.93 -19.12
CA LYS A 507 9.57 -22.34 -18.87
C LYS A 507 10.95 -22.50 -18.23
N THR A 508 11.78 -21.47 -18.29
CA THR A 508 13.17 -21.48 -17.81
C THR A 508 13.21 -21.09 -16.34
N LYS A 509 13.97 -21.80 -15.51
CA LYS A 509 14.17 -21.37 -14.12
C LYS A 509 15.01 -20.09 -14.10
N VAL A 510 14.45 -19.02 -13.56
CA VAL A 510 15.12 -17.72 -13.41
C VAL A 510 15.36 -17.45 -11.92
N GLU A 511 16.51 -16.88 -11.57
CA GLU A 511 16.76 -16.44 -10.20
C GLU A 511 16.17 -15.06 -9.98
N GLU A 512 15.44 -14.90 -8.89
CA GLU A 512 14.64 -13.72 -8.61
C GLU A 512 14.87 -13.26 -7.17
N ILE A 513 14.99 -11.95 -6.98
CA ILE A 513 14.94 -11.32 -5.66
C ILE A 513 13.87 -10.23 -5.66
N THR A 514 13.09 -10.14 -4.59
CA THR A 514 12.09 -9.07 -4.43
C THR A 514 12.58 -8.10 -3.36
N LEU A 515 12.81 -6.85 -3.74
CA LEU A 515 13.23 -5.83 -2.78
C LEU A 515 12.11 -5.45 -1.83
N GLU A 516 12.42 -5.50 -0.54
CA GLU A 516 11.53 -5.02 0.51
C GLU A 516 11.75 -3.53 0.80
N PRO A 517 10.76 -2.85 1.39
CA PRO A 517 10.90 -1.46 1.73
C PRO A 517 11.66 -1.28 3.05
N PHE A 518 12.04 -0.04 3.34
CA PHE A 518 12.87 0.27 4.49
C PHE A 518 12.07 0.18 5.79
N SER A 519 12.64 -0.43 6.82
CA SER A 519 12.18 -0.28 8.19
C SER A 519 12.45 1.15 8.69
N GLU A 520 11.90 1.50 9.85
CA GLU A 520 12.19 2.77 10.53
C GLU A 520 13.70 2.98 10.75
N ASP A 521 14.41 1.92 11.15
CA ASP A 521 15.86 1.95 11.33
C ASP A 521 16.59 2.26 10.01
N LEU A 522 16.21 1.61 8.92
CA LEU A 522 16.81 1.87 7.60
C LEU A 522 16.48 3.28 7.08
N ALA A 523 15.28 3.79 7.36
CA ALA A 523 14.89 5.16 7.04
C ALA A 523 15.71 6.19 7.87
N ALA A 524 15.97 5.92 9.15
CA ALA A 524 16.82 6.74 9.98
C ALA A 524 18.27 6.75 9.46
N VAL A 525 18.81 5.59 9.10
CA VAL A 525 20.15 5.46 8.48
C VAL A 525 20.22 6.24 7.16
N PHE A 526 19.17 6.17 6.34
CA PHE A 526 19.07 6.93 5.09
C PHE A 526 19.19 8.44 5.34
N PHE A 527 18.38 8.99 6.23
CA PHE A 527 18.43 10.43 6.54
C PHE A 527 19.73 10.83 7.23
N GLN A 528 20.31 9.96 8.05
CA GLN A 528 21.60 10.21 8.68
C GLN A 528 22.70 10.42 7.63
N LYS A 529 22.74 9.58 6.58
CA LYS A 529 23.66 9.78 5.45
C LYS A 529 23.30 11.03 4.66
N TYR A 530 22.02 11.18 4.29
CA TYR A 530 21.54 12.26 3.43
C TYR A 530 21.82 13.68 3.97
N PHE A 531 21.72 13.85 5.30
CA PHE A 531 21.94 15.12 5.99
C PHE A 531 23.28 15.18 6.75
N ALA A 532 24.21 14.25 6.46
CA ALA A 532 25.52 14.18 7.12
C ALA A 532 25.45 14.26 8.67
N GLY A 533 24.42 13.65 9.26
CA GLY A 533 24.23 13.57 10.71
C GLY A 533 23.51 14.76 11.38
N ASP A 534 22.99 15.76 10.65
CA ASP A 534 22.23 16.88 11.22
C ASP A 534 20.91 16.41 11.89
N GLN A 535 20.93 16.33 13.23
CA GLN A 535 19.82 15.78 14.02
C GLN A 535 18.52 16.56 13.86
N ALA A 536 18.56 17.88 13.70
CA ALA A 536 17.33 18.68 13.57
C ALA A 536 16.62 18.38 12.24
N LYS A 537 17.39 18.26 11.15
CA LYS A 537 16.86 17.88 9.84
C LYS A 537 16.38 16.42 9.82
N ILE A 538 17.12 15.51 10.46
CA ILE A 538 16.75 14.10 10.56
C ILE A 538 15.42 13.95 11.34
N SER A 539 15.28 14.57 12.51
CA SER A 539 14.02 14.52 13.27
C SER A 539 12.84 15.10 12.50
N LYS A 540 13.05 16.20 11.76
CA LYS A 540 12.03 16.76 10.87
C LYS A 540 11.66 15.80 9.74
N ALA A 541 12.64 15.17 9.11
CA ALA A 541 12.44 14.23 8.01
C ALA A 541 11.68 12.97 8.45
N LEU A 542 12.06 12.38 9.58
CA LEU A 542 11.37 11.23 10.17
C LEU A 542 9.92 11.57 10.55
N LYS A 543 9.68 12.77 11.11
CA LYS A 543 8.33 13.25 11.39
C LYS A 543 7.49 13.34 10.11
N MET A 544 8.02 13.95 9.04
CA MET A 544 7.33 13.99 7.76
C MET A 544 7.10 12.59 7.18
N ALA A 545 8.10 11.70 7.24
CA ALA A 545 7.99 10.34 6.73
C ALA A 545 6.93 9.52 7.47
N SER A 546 6.75 9.76 8.78
CA SER A 546 5.74 9.07 9.59
C SER A 546 4.30 9.29 9.10
N GLU A 547 4.02 10.37 8.37
CA GLU A 547 2.72 10.64 7.73
C GLU A 547 2.48 9.75 6.49
N PHE A 548 3.54 9.16 5.92
CA PHE A 548 3.52 8.32 4.72
C PHE A 548 3.88 6.85 5.00
N ARG A 549 3.60 6.39 6.22
CA ARG A 549 3.92 5.02 6.68
C ARG A 549 2.91 3.97 6.20
N LEU A 550 3.37 2.74 5.99
CA LEU A 550 2.50 1.57 5.79
C LEU A 550 1.97 1.08 7.14
N SER A 551 0.68 0.73 7.20
CA SER A 551 0.10 -0.11 8.25
C SER A 551 0.39 -1.57 7.91
N SER A 552 1.11 -2.30 8.78
CA SER A 552 1.29 -3.74 8.61
C SER A 552 0.02 -4.46 9.07
N ASP A 553 -0.55 -5.33 8.22
CA ASP A 553 -1.66 -6.23 8.61
C ASP A 553 -1.26 -7.23 9.73
N LYS A 554 0.04 -7.35 10.02
CA LYS A 554 0.58 -8.18 11.10
C LYS A 554 0.76 -7.37 12.38
N LYS A 555 0.34 -7.98 13.50
CA LYS A 555 0.42 -7.47 14.88
C LYS A 555 1.84 -7.30 15.45
N ASP A 556 2.89 -7.41 14.66
CA ASP A 556 4.26 -7.11 15.10
C ASP A 556 4.88 -5.99 14.26
N SER A 557 5.49 -5.08 15.00
CA SER A 557 6.00 -3.76 14.66
C SER A 557 7.14 -3.78 13.65
N ASP A 558 6.90 -3.28 12.45
CA ASP A 558 7.88 -2.48 11.72
C ASP A 558 7.14 -1.46 10.86
N LEU A 559 7.42 -0.18 11.07
CA LEU A 559 6.99 0.88 10.16
C LEU A 559 7.79 0.75 8.86
N ILE A 560 7.10 0.71 7.72
CA ILE A 560 7.73 0.42 6.43
C ILE A 560 7.64 1.64 5.49
N TYR A 561 8.75 2.02 4.86
CA TYR A 561 8.95 3.25 4.08
C TYR A 561 9.49 2.98 2.66
N ILE A 562 8.97 3.70 1.66
CA ILE A 562 9.52 3.66 0.29
C ILE A 562 10.74 4.58 0.19
N PRO A 563 11.91 4.09 -0.26
CA PRO A 563 13.11 4.92 -0.43
C PRO A 563 12.91 6.17 -1.29
N TYR A 564 12.15 6.09 -2.39
CA TYR A 564 11.80 7.26 -3.20
C TYR A 564 11.06 8.36 -2.42
N VAL A 565 10.13 8.00 -1.54
CA VAL A 565 9.42 8.99 -0.70
C VAL A 565 10.38 9.64 0.29
N LEU A 566 11.29 8.86 0.87
CA LEU A 566 12.33 9.39 1.76
C LEU A 566 13.24 10.37 1.03
N ASP A 567 13.66 10.06 -0.21
CA ASP A 567 14.49 10.95 -1.02
C ASP A 567 13.77 12.28 -1.33
N MET A 568 12.47 12.24 -1.65
CA MET A 568 11.66 13.46 -1.86
C MET A 568 11.51 14.30 -0.60
N ILE A 569 11.34 13.69 0.57
CA ILE A 569 11.34 14.40 1.86
C ILE A 569 12.72 15.03 2.12
N GLY A 570 13.79 14.28 1.85
CA GLY A 570 15.17 14.75 1.93
C GLY A 570 15.40 16.00 1.09
N TYR A 571 14.98 15.93 -0.17
CA TYR A 571 15.03 17.01 -1.14
C TYR A 571 14.25 18.24 -0.66
N LEU A 572 13.00 18.08 -0.21
CA LEU A 572 12.17 19.19 0.30
C LEU A 572 12.83 19.93 1.46
N ILE A 573 13.42 19.20 2.40
CA ILE A 573 14.09 19.80 3.56
C ILE A 573 15.36 20.53 3.13
N LYS A 574 16.18 19.94 2.24
CA LYS A 574 17.37 20.62 1.69
C LYS A 574 16.98 21.88 0.93
N GLN A 575 16.01 21.78 0.03
CA GLN A 575 15.53 22.90 -0.77
C GLN A 575 15.03 24.06 0.09
N HIS A 576 14.26 23.76 1.15
CA HIS A 576 13.82 24.79 2.09
C HIS A 576 14.99 25.42 2.85
N SER A 577 16.01 24.63 3.21
CA SER A 577 17.18 25.15 3.93
C SER A 577 18.14 25.98 3.04
N GLU A 578 18.24 25.65 1.75
CA GLU A 578 19.17 26.29 0.81
C GLU A 578 18.54 27.43 0.01
N PHE A 579 17.25 27.33 -0.33
CA PHE A 579 16.56 28.25 -1.24
C PHE A 579 15.29 28.89 -0.65
N GLY A 580 15.10 28.82 0.67
CA GLY A 580 14.04 29.54 1.37
C GLY A 580 12.61 29.06 1.07
N GLY A 581 12.43 27.86 0.52
CA GLY A 581 11.11 27.23 0.36
C GLY A 581 10.35 27.56 -0.94
N HIS A 582 10.99 28.20 -1.93
CA HIS A 582 10.42 28.31 -3.27
C HIS A 582 10.57 27.00 -4.04
N ASN A 583 9.48 26.24 -4.13
CA ASN A 583 9.45 24.95 -4.81
C ASN A 583 9.48 25.12 -6.34
N ASN A 584 10.65 24.92 -6.96
CA ASN A 584 10.87 24.95 -8.42
C ASN A 584 10.31 23.71 -9.17
N VAL A 585 9.10 23.24 -8.83
CA VAL A 585 8.47 22.14 -9.57
C VAL A 585 7.92 22.67 -10.89
N LYS A 586 8.32 22.07 -12.01
CA LYS A 586 7.82 22.43 -13.35
C LYS A 586 6.40 21.91 -13.59
N ALA A 587 6.09 20.71 -13.09
CA ALA A 587 4.76 20.13 -13.18
C ALA A 587 3.74 20.93 -12.36
N LYS A 588 2.53 21.03 -12.90
CA LYS A 588 1.38 21.65 -12.27
C LYS A 588 0.21 20.68 -12.39
N ALA A 589 -0.60 20.61 -11.34
CA ALA A 589 -1.88 19.93 -11.36
C ALA A 589 -2.91 20.86 -10.74
N ARG A 590 -4.15 20.84 -11.24
CA ARG A 590 -5.20 21.77 -10.81
C ARG A 590 -5.48 21.71 -9.31
N LEU A 591 -5.44 20.50 -8.76
CA LEU A 591 -5.82 20.26 -7.35
C LEU A 591 -4.62 20.19 -6.40
N LEU A 592 -3.38 20.23 -6.88
CA LEU A 592 -2.18 20.06 -6.06
C LEU A 592 -1.34 21.34 -6.01
N SER A 593 -1.00 21.77 -4.79
CA SER A 593 -0.09 22.90 -4.56
C SER A 593 1.31 22.43 -4.19
N PRO A 594 2.34 22.67 -5.02
CA PRO A 594 3.71 22.27 -4.71
C PRO A 594 4.24 22.85 -3.40
N ALA A 595 3.67 23.94 -2.88
CA ALA A 595 4.06 24.54 -1.61
C ALA A 595 3.70 23.68 -0.38
N MET A 596 2.77 22.73 -0.54
CA MET A 596 2.36 21.81 0.51
C MET A 596 3.08 20.46 0.32
N SER A 597 3.64 19.92 1.40
CA SER A 597 4.47 18.71 1.33
C SER A 597 3.75 17.49 0.76
N ASN A 598 2.49 17.27 1.14
CA ASN A 598 1.72 16.09 0.71
C ASN A 598 1.34 16.20 -0.77
N ASP A 599 0.92 17.38 -1.19
CA ASP A 599 0.64 17.70 -2.60
C ASP A 599 1.88 17.58 -3.47
N PHE A 600 3.03 18.07 -2.99
CA PHE A 600 4.31 17.91 -3.67
C PHE A 600 4.64 16.43 -3.89
N LEU A 601 4.49 15.60 -2.84
CA LEU A 601 4.82 14.18 -2.93
C LEU A 601 3.91 13.44 -3.93
N VAL A 602 2.60 13.69 -3.89
CA VAL A 602 1.66 13.10 -4.86
C VAL A 602 1.97 13.59 -6.27
N LEU A 603 2.23 14.90 -6.44
CA LEU A 603 2.61 15.49 -7.72
C LEU A 603 3.88 14.83 -8.30
N SER A 604 4.93 14.66 -7.48
CA SER A 604 6.19 14.04 -7.91
C SER A 604 6.02 12.57 -8.28
N VAL A 605 5.20 11.81 -7.54
CA VAL A 605 4.91 10.41 -7.88
C VAL A 605 4.15 10.33 -9.20
N CYS A 606 3.08 11.12 -9.39
CA CYS A 606 2.32 11.10 -10.64
C CYS A 606 3.14 11.57 -11.85
N GLU A 607 3.95 12.63 -11.71
CA GLU A 607 4.86 13.11 -12.76
C GLU A 607 5.87 12.03 -13.17
N ARG A 608 6.40 11.30 -12.18
CA ARG A 608 7.31 10.17 -12.42
C ARG A 608 6.63 9.05 -13.22
N GLU A 609 5.38 8.71 -12.92
CA GLU A 609 4.65 7.65 -13.62
C GLU A 609 4.27 8.04 -15.07
N VAL A 610 3.98 9.32 -15.33
CA VAL A 610 3.86 9.85 -16.71
C VAL A 610 5.17 9.62 -17.46
N THR A 611 6.30 10.03 -16.87
CA THR A 611 7.61 9.99 -17.53
C THR A 611 8.08 8.55 -17.79
N LYS A 612 7.94 7.67 -16.79
CA LYS A 612 8.48 6.30 -16.82
C LYS A 612 7.59 5.34 -17.62
N LEU A 613 6.30 5.28 -17.32
CA LEU A 613 5.39 4.30 -17.94
C LEU A 613 4.59 4.86 -19.12
N GLY A 614 4.68 6.16 -19.41
CA GLY A 614 3.77 6.80 -20.37
C GLY A 614 2.33 6.66 -19.89
N ASN A 615 2.09 6.88 -18.60
CA ASN A 615 0.76 6.92 -18.00
C ASN A 615 0.01 8.19 -18.45
N PHE A 616 -1.30 8.26 -18.24
CA PHE A 616 -2.11 9.44 -18.57
C PHE A 616 -1.78 10.64 -17.66
N SER A 617 -2.34 11.80 -17.97
CA SER A 617 -1.92 13.07 -17.37
C SER A 617 -1.98 13.07 -15.85
N ILE A 618 -1.19 13.94 -15.21
CA ILE A 618 -1.19 14.07 -13.75
C ILE A 618 -2.59 14.38 -13.22
N ASP A 619 -3.34 15.27 -13.90
CA ASP A 619 -4.68 15.66 -13.47
C ASP A 619 -5.67 14.49 -13.55
N ASP A 620 -5.66 13.68 -14.63
CA ASP A 620 -6.57 12.53 -14.64
C ASP A 620 -6.11 11.45 -13.66
N GLN A 621 -4.80 11.26 -13.43
CA GLN A 621 -4.32 10.34 -12.38
C GLN A 621 -4.87 10.75 -11.02
N VAL A 622 -4.76 12.03 -10.66
CA VAL A 622 -5.35 12.58 -9.42
C VAL A 622 -6.87 12.38 -9.42
N GLY A 623 -7.54 12.60 -10.54
CA GLY A 623 -8.97 12.34 -10.70
C GLY A 623 -9.36 10.88 -10.43
N PHE A 624 -8.61 9.93 -10.98
CA PHE A 624 -8.80 8.50 -10.75
C PHE A 624 -8.62 8.16 -9.26
N LEU A 625 -7.57 8.67 -8.62
CA LEU A 625 -7.30 8.44 -7.20
C LEU A 625 -8.41 9.02 -6.31
N ILE A 626 -8.92 10.22 -6.66
CA ILE A 626 -10.10 10.79 -5.99
C ILE A 626 -11.30 9.86 -6.12
N ASN A 627 -11.62 9.41 -7.33
CA ASN A 627 -12.76 8.53 -7.60
C ASN A 627 -12.64 7.17 -6.91
N LEU A 628 -11.41 6.66 -6.73
CA LEU A 628 -11.12 5.46 -5.96
C LEU A 628 -11.35 5.69 -4.45
N ALA A 629 -10.88 6.81 -3.90
CA ALA A 629 -10.97 7.11 -2.47
C ALA A 629 -12.41 7.24 -1.98
N ILE A 630 -13.31 7.67 -2.87
CA ILE A 630 -14.72 7.84 -2.56
C ILE A 630 -15.53 6.55 -2.76
N GLN A 631 -14.97 5.43 -3.25
CA GLN A 631 -15.73 4.17 -3.34
C GLN A 631 -16.07 3.63 -1.94
N GLU A 632 -17.30 3.16 -1.74
CA GLU A 632 -17.76 2.61 -0.45
C GLU A 632 -16.95 1.38 -0.01
N SER A 633 -16.59 0.53 -0.97
CA SER A 633 -15.79 -0.67 -0.77
C SER A 633 -14.32 -0.36 -0.42
N GLY A 634 -13.85 0.87 -0.65
CA GLY A 634 -12.44 1.24 -0.56
C GLY A 634 -11.56 0.58 -1.64
N TYR A 635 -12.12 -0.16 -2.60
CA TYR A 635 -11.39 -0.79 -3.69
C TYR A 635 -12.19 -0.78 -4.99
N VAL A 636 -11.51 -0.97 -6.11
CA VAL A 636 -12.13 -1.18 -7.43
C VAL A 636 -11.69 -2.50 -8.02
N THR A 637 -12.60 -3.23 -8.67
CA THR A 637 -12.30 -4.48 -9.38
C THR A 637 -11.83 -4.20 -10.81
N ASP A 638 -11.15 -5.17 -11.42
CA ASP A 638 -10.72 -5.08 -12.83
C ASP A 638 -11.87 -4.76 -13.79
N TYR A 639 -13.06 -5.30 -13.53
CA TYR A 639 -14.26 -5.04 -14.35
C TYR A 639 -14.73 -3.59 -14.29
N ASN A 640 -14.54 -2.93 -13.14
CA ASN A 640 -15.07 -1.60 -12.88
C ASN A 640 -14.02 -0.49 -12.96
N ILE A 641 -12.73 -0.82 -13.14
CA ILE A 641 -11.63 0.15 -13.09
C ILE A 641 -11.81 1.30 -14.09
N LYS A 642 -12.28 1.00 -15.30
CA LYS A 642 -12.51 2.01 -16.34
C LYS A 642 -13.61 3.00 -15.96
N ASN A 643 -14.59 2.56 -15.17
CA ASN A 643 -15.71 3.40 -14.71
C ASN A 643 -15.27 4.47 -13.70
N LEU A 644 -14.07 4.34 -13.10
CA LEU A 644 -13.52 5.34 -12.18
C LEU A 644 -12.72 6.43 -12.90
N SER A 645 -12.36 6.23 -14.17
CA SER A 645 -11.58 7.22 -14.90
C SER A 645 -12.45 8.37 -15.38
N ASN A 646 -11.92 9.60 -15.32
CA ASN A 646 -12.57 10.79 -15.87
C ASN A 646 -12.36 10.92 -17.40
N CYS A 647 -11.55 10.03 -17.97
CA CYS A 647 -11.25 9.96 -19.39
C CYS A 647 -11.30 8.51 -19.87
N ASP A 648 -11.48 8.32 -21.18
CA ASP A 648 -11.40 6.99 -21.77
C ASP A 648 -9.99 6.42 -21.60
N ILE A 649 -9.89 5.30 -20.88
CA ILE A 649 -8.63 4.58 -20.67
C ILE A 649 -8.68 3.21 -21.36
N ASP A 650 -7.58 2.86 -22.02
CA ASP A 650 -7.39 1.56 -22.66
C ASP A 650 -6.90 0.49 -21.65
N ASP A 651 -6.86 -0.77 -22.07
CA ASP A 651 -6.39 -1.87 -21.22
C ASP A 651 -4.92 -1.68 -20.82
N LEU A 652 -4.10 -1.09 -21.70
CA LEU A 652 -2.70 -0.81 -21.41
C LEU A 652 -2.55 0.18 -20.24
N THR A 653 -3.42 1.19 -20.19
CA THR A 653 -3.48 2.16 -19.09
C THR A 653 -3.94 1.52 -17.79
N VAL A 654 -4.90 0.60 -17.85
CA VAL A 654 -5.33 -0.20 -16.70
C VAL A 654 -4.16 -1.01 -16.12
N GLU A 655 -3.37 -1.65 -16.97
CA GLU A 655 -2.17 -2.40 -16.55
C GLU A 655 -1.12 -1.49 -15.88
N LYS A 656 -0.91 -0.27 -16.41
CA LYS A 656 -0.03 0.74 -15.78
C LYS A 656 -0.54 1.18 -14.39
N LEU A 657 -1.86 1.34 -14.22
CA LEU A 657 -2.46 1.69 -12.92
C LEU A 657 -2.27 0.61 -11.86
N LYS A 658 -2.35 -0.67 -12.24
CA LYS A 658 -2.12 -1.80 -11.32
C LYS A 658 -0.69 -1.79 -10.75
N ALA A 659 0.27 -1.27 -11.50
CA ALA A 659 1.66 -1.11 -11.07
C ALA A 659 1.97 0.25 -10.40
N HIS A 660 0.97 1.12 -10.19
CA HIS A 660 1.17 2.48 -9.69
C HIS A 660 1.68 2.49 -8.23
N PRO A 661 2.68 3.31 -7.86
CA PRO A 661 3.31 3.28 -6.53
C PRO A 661 2.35 3.55 -5.36
N LEU A 662 1.34 4.39 -5.56
CA LEU A 662 0.33 4.72 -4.54
C LEU A 662 -0.76 3.65 -4.40
N LEU A 663 -0.81 2.69 -5.31
CA LEU A 663 -1.84 1.66 -5.38
C LEU A 663 -1.24 0.29 -5.07
N ARG A 664 -2.12 -0.61 -4.63
CA ARG A 664 -1.85 -2.03 -4.49
C ARG A 664 -2.88 -2.78 -5.32
N TYR A 665 -2.38 -3.68 -6.15
CA TYR A 665 -3.20 -4.64 -6.88
C TYR A 665 -3.04 -6.02 -6.25
N SER A 666 -4.15 -6.64 -5.86
CA SER A 666 -4.16 -8.03 -5.37
C SER A 666 -5.55 -8.62 -5.57
N HIS A 667 -5.62 -9.89 -5.99
CA HIS A 667 -6.88 -10.63 -6.14
C HIS A 667 -7.92 -9.91 -7.04
N GLY A 668 -7.50 -9.36 -8.17
CA GLY A 668 -8.40 -8.66 -9.10
C GLY A 668 -8.96 -7.33 -8.59
N LYS A 669 -8.35 -6.77 -7.53
CA LYS A 669 -8.77 -5.52 -6.88
C LYS A 669 -7.61 -4.54 -6.77
N ILE A 670 -7.91 -3.27 -6.98
CA ILE A 670 -7.04 -2.13 -6.76
C ILE A 670 -7.55 -1.34 -5.55
N ASN A 671 -6.66 -1.05 -4.62
CA ASN A 671 -6.90 -0.15 -3.50
C ASN A 671 -5.68 0.73 -3.22
N PHE A 672 -5.81 1.69 -2.31
CA PHE A 672 -4.65 2.47 -1.89
C PHE A 672 -3.69 1.60 -1.11
N ARG A 673 -2.40 1.79 -1.37
CA ARG A 673 -1.33 1.16 -0.59
C ARG A 673 -1.25 1.74 0.84
N TYR A 674 -1.83 2.93 1.07
CA TYR A 674 -1.76 3.66 2.33
C TYR A 674 -3.13 4.18 2.76
N ASP A 675 -3.49 3.93 4.02
CA ASP A 675 -4.77 4.35 4.59
C ASP A 675 -4.94 5.89 4.58
N PHE A 676 -3.85 6.61 4.82
CA PHE A 676 -3.83 8.08 4.77
C PHE A 676 -4.33 8.64 3.42
N PHE A 677 -4.09 7.92 2.31
CA PHE A 677 -4.51 8.41 0.99
C PHE A 677 -6.03 8.45 0.85
N TYR A 678 -6.80 7.61 1.55
CA TYR A 678 -8.25 7.72 1.52
C TYR A 678 -8.72 9.07 2.05
N GLU A 679 -8.24 9.49 3.23
CA GLU A 679 -8.62 10.77 3.82
C GLU A 679 -8.07 11.96 3.00
N TYR A 680 -6.83 11.85 2.53
CA TYR A 680 -6.19 12.87 1.71
C TYR A 680 -6.98 13.13 0.41
N PHE A 681 -7.30 12.08 -0.36
CA PHE A 681 -8.01 12.23 -1.64
C PHE A 681 -9.50 12.57 -1.45
N LYS A 682 -10.15 12.13 -0.36
CA LYS A 682 -11.48 12.65 0.03
C LYS A 682 -11.41 14.15 0.33
N GLY A 683 -10.35 14.60 1.00
CA GLY A 683 -10.07 16.01 1.21
C GLY A 683 -9.91 16.79 -0.11
N LEU A 684 -9.21 16.22 -1.09
CA LEU A 684 -9.09 16.83 -2.42
C LEU A 684 -10.43 16.87 -3.18
N TYR A 685 -11.31 15.88 -2.98
CA TYR A 685 -12.65 15.90 -3.55
C TYR A 685 -13.47 17.08 -2.98
N ILE A 686 -13.48 17.25 -1.66
CA ILE A 686 -14.11 18.41 -1.01
C ILE A 686 -13.46 19.73 -1.47
N TYR A 687 -12.13 19.78 -1.54
CA TYR A 687 -11.41 20.95 -2.05
C TYR A 687 -11.86 21.32 -3.46
N SER A 688 -12.05 20.34 -4.35
CA SER A 688 -12.48 20.57 -5.73
C SER A 688 -13.87 21.21 -5.81
N TYR A 689 -14.77 20.90 -4.87
CA TYR A 689 -16.08 21.54 -4.79
C TYR A 689 -15.98 23.03 -4.47
N TYR A 690 -15.18 23.39 -3.45
CA TYR A 690 -14.95 24.78 -3.07
C TYR A 690 -14.12 25.56 -4.09
N LEU A 691 -13.21 24.89 -4.80
CA LEU A 691 -12.42 25.52 -5.87
C LEU A 691 -13.31 25.89 -7.06
N ASP A 692 -14.31 25.05 -7.37
CA ASP A 692 -15.16 25.21 -8.55
C ASP A 692 -16.31 26.19 -8.33
N LEU A 693 -16.67 26.47 -7.07
CA LEU A 693 -17.78 27.34 -6.67
C LEU A 693 -19.08 27.00 -7.42
N ASN A 694 -19.36 25.70 -7.61
CA ASN A 694 -20.50 25.23 -8.37
C ASN A 694 -21.40 24.34 -7.52
N VAL A 695 -22.51 24.91 -7.05
CA VAL A 695 -23.43 24.24 -6.14
C VAL A 695 -24.11 23.03 -6.78
N LEU A 696 -24.24 23.00 -8.11
CA LEU A 696 -24.87 21.89 -8.85
C LEU A 696 -24.10 20.57 -8.73
N LYS A 697 -22.86 20.61 -8.24
CA LYS A 697 -22.05 19.42 -7.95
C LYS A 697 -22.34 18.80 -6.58
N LEU A 698 -23.22 19.39 -5.79
CA LEU A 698 -23.61 18.88 -4.48
C LEU A 698 -24.52 17.65 -4.64
N ASP A 699 -23.92 16.47 -4.63
CA ASP A 699 -24.63 15.18 -4.59
C ASP A 699 -24.64 14.58 -3.18
N ASP A 700 -25.41 13.50 -2.98
CA ASP A 700 -25.57 12.89 -1.65
C ASP A 700 -24.25 12.42 -1.04
N LYS A 701 -23.33 11.98 -1.90
CA LYS A 701 -22.00 11.50 -1.51
C LYS A 701 -21.12 12.62 -1.01
N LEU A 702 -21.11 13.75 -1.71
CA LEU A 702 -20.37 14.93 -1.30
C LEU A 702 -20.97 15.53 -0.01
N ILE A 703 -22.29 15.50 0.16
CA ILE A 703 -22.97 15.91 1.40
C ILE A 703 -22.46 15.08 2.57
N GLU A 704 -22.44 13.75 2.44
CA GLU A 704 -21.96 12.85 3.49
C GLU A 704 -20.48 13.10 3.83
N LEU A 705 -19.63 13.29 2.81
CA LEU A 705 -18.21 13.57 3.00
C LEU A 705 -17.98 14.92 3.71
N ILE A 706 -18.67 15.97 3.30
CA ILE A 706 -18.60 17.29 3.95
C ILE A 706 -19.04 17.19 5.42
N GLY A 707 -20.21 16.57 5.67
CA GLY A 707 -20.76 16.41 7.02
C GLY A 707 -19.90 15.55 7.95
N SER A 708 -19.19 14.55 7.41
CA SER A 708 -18.41 13.61 8.21
C SER A 708 -16.98 14.09 8.51
N TYR A 709 -16.33 14.73 7.53
CA TYR A 709 -14.88 14.99 7.56
C TYR A 709 -14.52 16.45 7.90
N LEU A 710 -15.37 17.44 7.66
CA LEU A 710 -15.07 18.83 8.04
C LEU A 710 -15.57 19.08 9.46
N ARG A 711 -14.66 19.31 10.40
CA ARG A 711 -15.01 19.59 11.80
C ARG A 711 -14.22 20.76 12.33
N TYR A 712 -14.80 21.46 13.30
CA TYR A 712 -14.16 22.62 13.89
C TYR A 712 -12.86 22.21 14.57
N GLY A 713 -11.76 22.85 14.18
CA GLY A 713 -10.44 22.58 14.76
C GLY A 713 -9.72 21.34 14.26
N ASN A 714 -10.27 20.60 13.28
CA ASN A 714 -9.59 19.40 12.77
C ASN A 714 -8.50 19.73 11.72
N GLN A 715 -7.62 18.76 11.49
CA GLN A 715 -6.47 18.92 10.59
C GLN A 715 -6.86 19.10 9.12
N LEU A 716 -7.97 18.49 8.68
CA LEU A 716 -8.44 18.60 7.31
C LEU A 716 -8.90 20.03 7.00
N CYS A 717 -9.75 20.64 7.83
CA CYS A 717 -10.17 22.03 7.70
C CYS A 717 -8.96 22.98 7.63
N SER A 718 -7.97 22.77 8.51
CA SER A 718 -6.72 23.55 8.55
C SER A 718 -5.85 23.35 7.29
N THR A 719 -5.98 22.21 6.62
CA THR A 719 -5.25 21.92 5.39
C THR A 719 -5.95 22.55 4.18
N LEU A 720 -7.29 22.50 4.15
CA LEU A 720 -8.09 23.17 3.12
C LEU A 720 -7.98 24.69 3.20
N SER A 721 -7.93 25.28 4.40
CA SER A 721 -7.80 26.72 4.58
C SER A 721 -6.47 27.30 4.08
N ARG A 722 -5.42 26.47 3.97
CA ARG A 722 -4.15 26.86 3.35
C ARG A 722 -4.20 26.85 1.82
N LYS A 723 -5.22 26.22 1.22
CA LYS A 723 -5.41 26.09 -0.23
C LYS A 723 -6.49 27.03 -0.76
N LEU A 724 -7.47 27.35 0.07
CA LEU A 724 -8.60 28.21 -0.26
C LEU A 724 -8.37 29.63 0.29
N GLU A 725 -8.87 30.63 -0.42
CA GLU A 725 -8.81 32.03 0.00
C GLU A 725 -10.18 32.45 0.56
N TYR A 726 -10.17 33.15 1.71
CA TYR A 726 -11.38 33.77 2.23
C TYR A 726 -11.79 34.94 1.31
N SER A 727 -12.97 34.85 0.70
CA SER A 727 -13.48 35.87 -0.21
C SER A 727 -15.01 35.96 -0.15
N ASP A 728 -15.56 37.09 -0.57
CA ASP A 728 -17.02 37.28 -0.64
C ASP A 728 -17.67 36.21 -1.54
N SER A 729 -17.04 35.86 -2.66
CA SER A 729 -17.49 34.79 -3.56
C SER A 729 -17.63 33.45 -2.83
N LEU A 730 -16.70 33.10 -1.95
CA LEU A 730 -16.77 31.86 -1.18
C LEU A 730 -17.86 31.92 -0.10
N VAL A 731 -18.07 33.08 0.52
CA VAL A 731 -19.18 33.29 1.47
C VAL A 731 -20.54 33.16 0.77
N TYR A 732 -20.70 33.78 -0.40
CA TYR A 732 -21.92 33.63 -1.21
C TYR A 732 -22.15 32.19 -1.66
N PHE A 733 -21.10 31.50 -2.09
CA PHE A 733 -21.17 30.09 -2.42
C PHE A 733 -21.58 29.23 -1.22
N THR A 734 -21.01 29.49 -0.04
CA THR A 734 -21.37 28.79 1.21
C THR A 734 -22.85 29.03 1.55
N MET A 735 -23.35 30.25 1.37
CA MET A 735 -24.76 30.59 1.56
C MET A 735 -25.66 29.81 0.59
N GLU A 736 -25.30 29.72 -0.69
CA GLU A 736 -26.05 28.94 -1.69
C GLU A 736 -26.08 27.43 -1.34
N THR A 737 -24.93 26.85 -0.96
CA THR A 737 -24.83 25.46 -0.51
C THR A 737 -25.71 25.21 0.72
N VAL A 738 -25.65 26.08 1.72
CA VAL A 738 -26.45 25.97 2.95
C VAL A 738 -27.95 26.10 2.65
N GLU A 739 -28.36 26.98 1.73
CA GLU A 739 -29.75 27.12 1.32
C GLU A 739 -30.28 25.83 0.67
N GLN A 740 -29.48 25.19 -0.20
CA GLN A 740 -29.85 23.90 -0.79
C GLN A 740 -29.96 22.78 0.25
N LEU A 741 -29.02 22.70 1.18
CA LEU A 741 -29.06 21.72 2.26
C LEU A 741 -30.27 21.91 3.18
N ASN A 742 -30.60 23.16 3.52
CA ASN A 742 -31.78 23.48 4.32
C ASN A 742 -33.09 23.07 3.61
N LYS A 743 -33.17 23.24 2.28
CA LYS A 743 -34.31 22.70 1.51
C LYS A 743 -34.40 21.18 1.65
N LEU A 744 -33.28 20.46 1.57
CA LEU A 744 -33.27 19.00 1.77
C LEU A 744 -33.73 18.62 3.18
N VAL A 745 -33.33 19.35 4.23
CA VAL A 745 -33.78 19.12 5.61
C VAL A 745 -35.31 19.25 5.76
N ASP A 746 -35.92 20.23 5.10
CA ASP A 746 -37.37 20.47 5.17
C ASP A 746 -38.18 19.28 4.57
N TYR A 747 -37.63 18.58 3.56
CA TYR A 747 -38.29 17.45 2.89
C TYR A 747 -37.83 16.06 3.36
N ALA A 748 -36.75 15.97 4.12
CA ALA A 748 -36.13 14.71 4.52
C ALA A 748 -36.88 13.99 5.65
N GLU A 749 -36.83 12.66 5.62
CA GLU A 749 -37.26 11.80 6.73
C GLU A 749 -36.33 11.99 7.94
N PRO A 750 -36.80 11.77 9.19
CA PRO A 750 -36.01 11.99 10.39
C PRO A 750 -34.63 11.31 10.41
N SER A 751 -34.51 10.12 9.82
CA SER A 751 -33.24 9.37 9.72
C SER A 751 -32.19 10.03 8.81
N GLU A 752 -32.63 10.85 7.84
CA GLU A 752 -31.74 11.50 6.88
C GLU A 752 -31.40 12.93 7.25
N LYS A 753 -32.19 13.58 8.11
CA LYS A 753 -31.92 14.97 8.54
C LYS A 753 -30.52 15.14 9.12
N GLY A 754 -30.02 14.14 9.84
CA GLY A 754 -28.70 14.18 10.49
C GLY A 754 -27.54 14.45 9.53
N LYS A 755 -27.51 13.82 8.33
CA LYS A 755 -26.42 14.03 7.36
C LYS A 755 -26.43 15.45 6.80
N TYR A 756 -27.63 15.99 6.49
CA TYR A 756 -27.77 17.35 5.95
C TYR A 756 -27.43 18.41 7.01
N LEU A 757 -27.89 18.24 8.26
CA LEU A 757 -27.55 19.14 9.36
C LEU A 757 -26.04 19.13 9.65
N SER A 758 -25.41 17.96 9.59
CA SER A 758 -23.95 17.84 9.71
C SER A 758 -23.24 18.59 8.58
N ALA A 759 -23.70 18.44 7.34
CA ALA A 759 -23.14 19.15 6.20
C ALA A 759 -23.31 20.68 6.30
N ILE A 760 -24.45 21.18 6.79
CA ILE A 760 -24.67 22.62 7.05
C ILE A 760 -23.64 23.14 8.06
N SER A 761 -23.50 22.44 9.19
CA SER A 761 -22.52 22.80 10.24
C SER A 761 -21.10 22.81 9.67
N SER A 762 -20.74 21.78 8.90
CA SER A 762 -19.44 21.64 8.23
C SER A 762 -19.12 22.77 7.26
N CYS A 763 -20.07 23.14 6.40
CA CYS A 763 -19.92 24.26 5.46
C CYS A 763 -19.67 25.58 6.18
N PHE A 764 -20.44 25.85 7.24
CA PHE A 764 -20.25 27.05 8.04
C PHE A 764 -18.91 27.06 8.78
N VAL A 765 -18.52 25.91 9.36
CA VAL A 765 -17.21 25.73 10.01
C VAL A 765 -16.05 25.98 9.04
N MET A 766 -16.15 25.54 7.78
CA MET A 766 -15.13 25.82 6.77
C MET A 766 -14.99 27.32 6.52
N ALA A 767 -16.11 28.04 6.37
CA ALA A 767 -16.11 29.51 6.21
C ALA A 767 -15.52 30.24 7.43
N ILE A 768 -15.87 29.79 8.65
CA ILE A 768 -15.28 30.31 9.90
C ILE A 768 -13.77 30.05 9.95
N THR A 769 -13.33 28.86 9.55
CA THR A 769 -11.90 28.50 9.56
C THR A 769 -11.12 29.39 8.58
N LEU A 770 -11.66 29.63 7.38
CA LEU A 770 -11.06 30.56 6.42
C LEU A 770 -11.00 31.99 6.96
N LEU A 771 -12.05 32.46 7.62
CA LEU A 771 -12.05 33.78 8.26
C LEU A 771 -10.95 33.86 9.32
N ILE A 772 -10.80 32.82 10.16
CA ILE A 772 -9.78 32.75 11.21
C ILE A 772 -8.35 32.84 10.64
N GLU A 773 -8.09 32.15 9.54
CA GLU A 773 -6.76 32.04 8.91
C GLU A 773 -6.44 33.20 7.96
N SER A 774 -7.44 33.95 7.48
CA SER A 774 -7.23 35.06 6.53
C SER A 774 -6.29 36.15 7.02
N GLY A 775 -6.19 36.35 8.35
CA GLY A 775 -5.31 37.37 8.96
C GLY A 775 -5.75 38.83 8.76
N ASP A 776 -6.56 39.11 7.75
CA ASP A 776 -7.04 40.45 7.37
C ASP A 776 -8.04 41.05 8.38
N LYS A 777 -8.78 40.19 9.09
CA LYS A 777 -9.73 40.58 10.14
C LYS A 777 -9.35 39.91 11.45
N LYS A 778 -9.36 40.69 12.53
CA LYS A 778 -9.23 40.11 13.88
C LYS A 778 -10.45 39.24 14.15
N PHE A 779 -10.24 37.92 14.24
CA PHE A 779 -11.31 37.00 14.63
C PHE A 779 -11.73 37.25 16.08
N ASP A 780 -13.00 37.61 16.26
CA ASP A 780 -13.70 37.76 17.52
C ASP A 780 -15.20 37.42 17.38
N SER A 781 -15.94 37.53 18.48
CA SER A 781 -17.38 37.22 18.49
C SER A 781 -18.20 38.11 17.56
N SER A 782 -17.78 39.36 17.30
CA SER A 782 -18.46 40.24 16.35
C SER A 782 -18.32 39.70 14.94
N SER A 783 -17.08 39.41 14.51
CA SER A 783 -16.82 38.88 13.17
C SER A 783 -17.48 37.52 12.91
N ALA A 784 -17.55 36.65 13.93
CA ALA A 784 -18.27 35.38 13.84
C ALA A 784 -19.79 35.57 13.70
N THR A 785 -20.34 36.56 14.40
CA THR A 785 -21.77 36.92 14.33
C THR A 785 -22.12 37.57 13.00
N ASP A 786 -21.23 38.39 12.45
CA ASP A 786 -21.39 39.00 11.13
C ASP A 786 -21.45 37.92 10.05
N LEU A 787 -20.56 36.93 10.09
CA LEU A 787 -20.57 35.81 9.15
C LEU A 787 -21.81 34.93 9.32
N LEU A 788 -22.21 34.63 10.58
CA LEU A 788 -23.45 33.91 10.89
C LEU A 788 -24.66 34.63 10.29
N THR A 789 -24.77 35.93 10.49
CA THR A 789 -25.90 36.75 9.98
C THR A 789 -25.83 36.88 8.46
N THR A 790 -24.64 36.90 7.86
CA THR A 790 -24.49 36.95 6.40
C THR A 790 -24.99 35.67 5.72
N ILE A 791 -24.71 34.50 6.32
CA ILE A 791 -25.04 33.20 5.71
C ILE A 791 -26.48 32.77 6.05
N PHE A 792 -26.96 33.04 7.26
CA PHE A 792 -28.24 32.53 7.78
C PHE A 792 -29.28 33.60 8.10
N GLY A 793 -28.89 34.88 8.04
CA GLY A 793 -29.76 36.00 8.41
C GLY A 793 -30.68 36.44 7.27
N ASP A 794 -31.80 37.04 7.65
CA ASP A 794 -32.66 37.76 6.72
C ASP A 794 -32.08 39.13 6.35
N SER A 795 -32.66 39.79 5.34
CA SER A 795 -32.22 41.12 4.89
C SER A 795 -32.39 42.22 5.96
N GLY A 796 -33.12 41.94 7.04
CA GLY A 796 -33.40 42.85 8.15
C GLY A 796 -32.46 42.70 9.35
N GLY A 797 -31.65 41.63 9.42
CA GLY A 797 -30.62 41.38 10.43
C GLY A 797 -31.12 40.93 11.81
N GLY A 798 -32.45 40.86 11.98
CA GLY A 798 -33.11 40.49 13.24
C GLY A 798 -33.50 39.02 13.33
N GLU A 799 -33.69 38.34 12.20
CA GLU A 799 -34.00 36.91 12.16
C GLU A 799 -32.84 36.11 11.56
N ILE A 800 -32.57 34.95 12.16
CA ILE A 800 -31.61 33.95 11.68
C ILE A 800 -32.36 32.62 11.57
N SER A 801 -32.20 31.89 10.46
CA SER A 801 -32.93 30.63 10.25
C SER A 801 -32.03 29.52 9.70
N GLY A 802 -32.29 28.29 10.12
CA GLY A 802 -31.65 27.09 9.53
C GLY A 802 -30.18 26.90 9.93
N VAL A 803 -29.77 27.41 11.10
CA VAL A 803 -28.40 27.24 11.60
C VAL A 803 -28.24 25.82 12.14
N ALA A 804 -27.15 25.15 11.75
CA ALA A 804 -26.72 23.91 12.39
C ALA A 804 -25.31 24.10 12.97
N LEU A 805 -25.12 23.77 14.25
CA LEU A 805 -23.84 23.77 14.94
C LEU A 805 -23.66 22.44 15.68
N ILE A 806 -22.83 21.57 15.12
CA ILE A 806 -22.67 20.18 15.56
C ILE A 806 -21.21 19.87 15.90
N ASN A 807 -20.97 19.24 17.06
CA ASN A 807 -19.64 18.78 17.51
C ASN A 807 -18.57 19.88 17.57
N ILE A 808 -18.94 21.07 18.05
CA ILE A 808 -18.00 22.17 18.28
C ILE A 808 -17.54 22.08 19.74
N LEU A 809 -16.45 21.33 19.94
CA LEU A 809 -15.93 20.97 21.25
C LEU A 809 -14.88 21.98 21.76
N ALA A 810 -14.79 22.12 23.07
CA ALA A 810 -13.79 22.93 23.75
C ALA A 810 -12.44 22.19 23.74
N GLY A 811 -11.51 22.67 22.91
CA GLY A 811 -10.13 22.17 22.80
C GLY A 811 -9.11 23.30 22.62
N ASP A 812 -8.01 23.02 21.91
CA ASP A 812 -6.96 24.01 21.58
C ASP A 812 -7.39 25.04 20.51
N SER A 813 -8.57 24.87 19.92
CA SER A 813 -9.15 25.77 18.93
C SER A 813 -9.66 27.07 19.57
N LYS A 814 -9.76 28.14 18.77
CA LYS A 814 -10.32 29.42 19.22
C LYS A 814 -11.76 29.20 19.75
N LYS A 815 -12.18 30.02 20.71
CA LYS A 815 -13.58 29.99 21.16
C LYS A 815 -14.47 30.50 20.03
N LEU A 816 -15.40 29.67 19.58
CA LEU A 816 -16.42 30.05 18.62
C LEU A 816 -17.68 30.46 19.40
N THR A 817 -17.90 31.78 19.55
CA THR A 817 -19.04 32.36 20.29
C THR A 817 -19.68 33.48 19.49
N PHE A 818 -21.00 33.65 19.65
CA PHE A 818 -21.80 34.62 18.89
C PHE A 818 -22.48 35.63 19.83
N ASP A 819 -22.76 36.83 19.34
CA ASP A 819 -23.68 37.78 19.98
C ASP A 819 -25.08 37.57 19.41
N LEU A 820 -25.93 36.92 20.20
CA LEU A 820 -27.30 36.52 19.86
C LEU A 820 -28.34 37.41 20.55
N LYS A 821 -27.93 38.52 21.19
CA LYS A 821 -28.84 39.46 21.86
C LYS A 821 -29.91 39.97 20.91
N SER A 822 -31.16 39.96 21.37
CA SER A 822 -32.31 40.49 20.63
C SER A 822 -32.54 39.90 19.24
N LYS A 823 -31.99 38.70 18.96
CA LYS A 823 -32.19 37.98 17.70
C LYS A 823 -33.25 36.89 17.86
N THR A 824 -33.99 36.64 16.78
CA THR A 824 -34.90 35.49 16.67
C THR A 824 -34.24 34.41 15.82
N ILE A 825 -33.98 33.25 16.41
CA ILE A 825 -33.34 32.09 15.79
C ILE A 825 -34.41 31.02 15.52
N ARG A 826 -34.63 30.67 14.25
CA ARG A 826 -35.68 29.74 13.81
C ARG A 826 -35.09 28.46 13.22
N LYS A 827 -35.82 27.34 13.33
CA LYS A 827 -35.50 26.07 12.64
C LYS A 827 -34.03 25.66 12.76
N SER A 828 -33.41 25.87 13.93
CA SER A 828 -31.96 25.68 14.11
C SER A 828 -31.66 24.45 14.94
N HIS A 829 -30.46 23.89 14.80
CA HIS A 829 -30.03 22.65 15.46
C HIS A 829 -28.68 22.86 16.14
N PHE A 830 -28.65 22.69 17.45
CA PHE A 830 -27.44 22.81 18.26
C PHE A 830 -27.17 21.48 18.95
N GLU A 831 -26.03 20.87 18.65
CA GLU A 831 -25.67 19.55 19.18
C GLU A 831 -24.21 19.50 19.59
N ARG A 832 -23.95 19.16 20.86
CA ARG A 832 -22.58 19.07 21.39
C ARG A 832 -21.73 20.30 21.07
N TYR A 833 -22.33 21.48 21.28
CA TYR A 833 -21.69 22.77 21.11
C TYR A 833 -21.29 23.34 22.47
N ASP A 834 -20.03 23.13 22.85
CA ASP A 834 -19.52 23.43 24.19
C ASP A 834 -19.57 24.91 24.54
N PHE A 835 -19.60 25.80 23.55
CA PHE A 835 -19.62 27.25 23.76
C PHE A 835 -21.03 27.87 23.65
N PHE A 836 -22.09 27.05 23.57
CA PHE A 836 -23.47 27.55 23.43
C PHE A 836 -23.81 28.56 24.53
N TRP A 837 -23.58 28.19 25.79
CA TRP A 837 -23.85 29.06 26.95
C TRP A 837 -22.82 30.17 27.16
N ASP A 838 -21.73 30.20 26.38
CA ASP A 838 -20.79 31.32 26.34
C ASP A 838 -21.23 32.41 25.35
N CYS A 839 -22.20 32.13 24.48
CA CYS A 839 -22.76 33.12 23.57
C CYS A 839 -23.52 34.20 24.33
N ALA A 840 -23.43 35.45 23.87
CA ALA A 840 -24.13 36.54 24.52
C ALA A 840 -25.62 36.51 24.14
N MET A 841 -26.50 36.43 25.14
CA MET A 841 -27.95 36.38 24.98
C MET A 841 -28.62 37.37 25.93
N ASP A 842 -29.81 37.85 25.58
CA ASP A 842 -30.65 38.69 26.45
C ASP A 842 -32.09 38.15 26.50
N GLU A 843 -32.96 38.83 27.25
CA GLU A 843 -34.37 38.44 27.41
C GLU A 843 -35.17 38.51 26.10
N ASN A 844 -34.67 39.25 25.09
CA ASN A 844 -35.27 39.38 23.76
C ASN A 844 -34.67 38.38 22.76
N THR A 845 -33.76 37.50 23.18
CA THR A 845 -33.30 36.38 22.36
C THR A 845 -34.37 35.30 22.34
N HIS A 846 -34.85 34.95 21.14
CA HIS A 846 -35.91 33.96 20.94
C HIS A 846 -35.42 32.80 20.08
N PHE A 847 -35.68 31.57 20.52
CA PHE A 847 -35.53 30.36 19.72
C PHE A 847 -36.91 29.80 19.37
N VAL A 848 -37.14 29.52 18.09
CA VAL A 848 -38.40 29.00 17.58
C VAL A 848 -38.15 27.74 16.77
N THR A 849 -38.93 26.67 17.01
CA THR A 849 -38.85 25.40 16.27
C THR A 849 -37.44 24.84 16.13
N SER A 850 -36.62 24.97 17.18
CA SER A 850 -35.20 24.61 17.18
C SER A 850 -34.91 23.43 18.12
N ASN A 851 -33.81 22.72 17.87
CA ASN A 851 -33.43 21.53 18.62
C ASN A 851 -32.12 21.75 19.40
N PHE A 852 -32.07 21.23 20.63
CA PHE A 852 -30.94 21.39 21.54
C PHE A 852 -30.55 20.03 22.15
N TYR A 853 -29.39 19.50 21.77
CA TYR A 853 -28.90 18.20 22.20
C TYR A 853 -27.53 18.29 22.88
N GLN A 854 -27.40 17.71 24.07
CA GLN A 854 -26.14 17.62 24.81
C GLN A 854 -25.37 18.95 24.98
N LEU A 855 -26.07 20.02 25.37
CA LEU A 855 -25.47 21.36 25.54
C LEU A 855 -25.24 21.66 27.02
N GLU A 856 -24.30 20.98 27.65
CA GLU A 856 -23.97 21.23 29.06
C GLU A 856 -23.13 22.52 29.21
N PRO A 857 -23.43 23.39 30.19
CA PRO A 857 -22.56 24.51 30.52
C PRO A 857 -21.16 24.02 30.90
N ARG A 858 -20.12 24.64 30.32
CA ARG A 858 -18.73 24.29 30.66
C ARG A 858 -18.47 24.45 32.16
N LYS A 859 -17.52 23.66 32.69
CA LYS A 859 -17.20 23.66 34.12
C LYS A 859 -16.92 25.06 34.66
N GLY A 860 -17.74 25.50 35.63
CA GLY A 860 -17.63 26.81 36.28
C GLY A 860 -18.37 27.95 35.57
N LEU A 861 -18.90 27.72 34.36
CA LEU A 861 -19.81 28.63 33.69
C LEU A 861 -21.21 28.50 34.30
N ARG A 862 -21.83 29.64 34.60
CA ARG A 862 -23.22 29.72 35.04
C ARG A 862 -23.97 30.61 34.05
N PRO A 863 -24.92 30.06 33.27
CA PRO A 863 -25.74 30.88 32.38
C PRO A 863 -26.45 31.98 33.19
N THR A 864 -26.29 33.25 32.78
CA THR A 864 -26.84 34.39 33.51
C THR A 864 -28.23 34.78 33.05
N VAL A 865 -28.57 34.48 31.80
CA VAL A 865 -29.85 34.76 31.15
C VAL A 865 -30.32 33.49 30.44
N ILE A 866 -31.60 33.16 30.57
CA ILE A 866 -32.23 32.08 29.82
C ILE A 866 -33.08 32.72 28.71
N PRO A 867 -32.80 32.42 27.42
CA PRO A 867 -33.59 32.93 26.31
C PRO A 867 -34.97 32.26 26.24
N SER A 868 -35.86 32.79 25.41
CA SER A 868 -37.18 32.19 25.21
C SER A 868 -37.11 31.03 24.21
N PHE A 869 -37.83 29.95 24.49
CA PHE A 869 -37.95 28.77 23.61
C PHE A 869 -39.41 28.51 23.25
N GLU A 870 -39.75 28.61 21.96
CA GLU A 870 -41.09 28.39 21.40
C GLU A 870 -41.07 27.16 20.48
N ASP A 871 -41.89 26.16 20.76
CA ASP A 871 -41.98 24.90 20.00
C ASP A 871 -40.61 24.22 19.75
N CYS A 872 -39.69 24.34 20.72
CA CYS A 872 -38.33 23.78 20.63
C CYS A 872 -38.21 22.43 21.35
N ASP A 873 -37.31 21.56 20.86
CA ASP A 873 -36.88 20.37 21.59
C ASP A 873 -35.76 20.74 22.58
N THR A 874 -36.12 20.82 23.86
CA THR A 874 -35.25 21.23 24.97
C THR A 874 -34.99 20.11 25.97
N ILE A 875 -35.36 18.85 25.64
CA ILE A 875 -35.32 17.71 26.57
C ILE A 875 -33.95 17.58 27.25
N ASP A 876 -32.88 17.68 26.48
CA ASP A 876 -31.49 17.53 26.95
C ASP A 876 -30.94 18.74 27.73
N ILE A 877 -31.62 19.89 27.69
CA ILE A 877 -31.20 21.11 28.41
C ILE A 877 -32.20 21.54 29.49
N GLN A 878 -33.28 20.79 29.66
CA GLN A 878 -34.38 21.17 30.55
C GLN A 878 -33.91 21.26 32.01
N HIS A 879 -32.96 20.45 32.44
CA HIS A 879 -32.38 20.54 33.78
C HIS A 879 -31.58 21.83 33.99
N VAL A 880 -30.89 22.34 32.95
CA VAL A 880 -30.16 23.62 33.00
C VAL A 880 -31.15 24.77 33.15
N ILE A 881 -32.23 24.75 32.36
CA ILE A 881 -33.31 25.75 32.40
C ILE A 881 -34.00 25.74 33.77
N ASN A 882 -34.44 24.57 34.24
CA ASN A 882 -35.15 24.43 35.52
C ASN A 882 -34.29 24.87 36.70
N LYS A 883 -33.02 24.46 36.74
CA LYS A 883 -32.10 24.87 37.80
C LYS A 883 -31.96 26.39 37.88
N ARG A 884 -31.96 27.08 36.74
CA ARG A 884 -31.87 28.54 36.73
C ARG A 884 -33.17 29.22 37.20
N ILE A 885 -34.31 28.69 36.78
CA ILE A 885 -35.63 29.15 37.26
C ILE A 885 -35.73 28.97 38.78
N GLU A 886 -35.26 27.84 39.32
CA GLU A 886 -35.17 27.59 40.76
C GLU A 886 -34.25 28.60 41.46
N GLU A 887 -33.06 28.87 40.92
CA GLU A 887 -32.12 29.87 41.46
C GLU A 887 -32.71 31.30 41.45
N GLU A 888 -33.43 31.69 40.40
CA GLU A 888 -34.10 33.00 40.30
C GLU A 888 -35.27 33.12 41.28
N ASN A 889 -36.04 32.05 41.45
CA ASN A 889 -37.10 32.00 42.45
C ASN A 889 -36.52 32.09 43.87
N GLU A 890 -35.47 31.34 44.19
CA GLU A 890 -34.78 31.44 45.48
C GLU A 890 -34.23 32.86 45.73
N GLN A 891 -33.66 33.49 44.70
CA GLN A 891 -33.14 34.85 44.81
C GLN A 891 -34.28 35.85 45.06
N SER A 892 -35.39 35.73 44.34
CA SER A 892 -36.59 36.53 44.52
C SER A 892 -37.20 36.35 45.93
N GLU A 893 -37.26 35.11 46.42
CA GLU A 893 -37.71 34.80 47.78
C GLU A 893 -36.80 35.42 48.84
N ARG A 894 -35.47 35.30 48.68
CA ARG A 894 -34.49 35.93 49.59
C ARG A 894 -34.61 37.45 49.59
N ILE A 895 -34.81 38.08 48.44
CA ILE A 895 -35.03 39.53 48.34
C ILE A 895 -36.34 39.91 49.04
N THR A 896 -37.41 39.14 48.84
CA THR A 896 -38.71 39.33 49.50
C THR A 896 -38.58 39.24 51.03
N GLU A 897 -37.86 38.23 51.54
CA GLU A 897 -37.64 38.05 52.97
C GLU A 897 -36.78 39.18 53.56
N ASN A 898 -35.77 39.64 52.83
CA ASN A 898 -34.95 40.77 53.25
C ASN A 898 -35.74 42.08 53.24
N LEU A 899 -36.57 42.34 52.22
CA LEU A 899 -37.45 43.50 52.18
C LEU A 899 -38.44 43.48 53.34
N LYS A 900 -39.02 42.31 53.68
CA LYS A 900 -39.87 42.15 54.86
C LYS A 900 -39.14 42.59 56.13
N LYS A 901 -37.90 42.11 56.34
CA LYS A 901 -37.05 42.52 57.48
C LYS A 901 -36.76 44.02 57.47
N VAL A 902 -36.55 44.64 56.32
CA VAL A 902 -36.35 46.10 56.21
C VAL A 902 -37.60 46.85 56.63
N PHE A 903 -38.78 46.49 56.12
CA PHE A 903 -40.03 47.16 56.48
C PHE A 903 -40.44 46.90 57.94
N GLU A 904 -40.12 45.74 58.50
CA GLU A 904 -40.31 45.44 59.94
C GLU A 904 -39.54 46.41 60.84
N LEU A 905 -38.38 46.94 60.41
CA LEU A 905 -37.65 47.95 61.19
C LEU A 905 -38.46 49.25 61.39
N PHE A 906 -39.37 49.56 60.46
CA PHE A 906 -40.26 50.72 60.55
C PHE A 906 -41.56 50.40 61.29
N LYS A 907 -41.86 49.12 61.54
CA LYS A 907 -43.11 48.70 62.18
C LYS A 907 -43.01 48.83 63.70
N GLU A 908 -43.83 49.71 64.26
CA GLU A 908 -44.06 49.80 65.71
C GLU A 908 -45.56 49.92 65.95
N ARG A 909 -46.08 49.34 67.04
CA ARG A 909 -47.49 49.48 67.46
C ARG A 909 -48.53 49.24 66.33
N GLY A 910 -48.25 48.32 65.42
CA GLY A 910 -49.15 47.97 64.31
C GLY A 910 -49.20 48.98 63.15
N ASN A 911 -48.23 49.91 63.04
CA ASN A 911 -48.13 50.83 61.90
C ASN A 911 -46.66 51.13 61.56
N PHE A 912 -46.40 51.76 60.42
CA PHE A 912 -45.07 52.24 60.06
C PHE A 912 -44.81 53.62 60.68
N TYR A 913 -43.74 53.72 61.44
CA TYR A 913 -43.28 54.94 62.10
C TYR A 913 -41.92 55.38 61.53
N PRO A 914 -41.64 56.69 61.48
CA PRO A 914 -40.34 57.17 61.07
C PRO A 914 -39.22 56.72 62.02
N GLN A 915 -38.15 56.17 61.47
CA GLN A 915 -37.02 55.62 62.23
C GLN A 915 -35.75 56.44 62.04
N LYS A 916 -34.90 56.52 63.07
CA LYS A 916 -33.63 57.27 62.98
C LYS A 916 -32.77 56.72 61.84
N GLN A 917 -32.21 57.59 61.00
CA GLN A 917 -31.39 57.14 59.87
C GLN A 917 -30.19 56.30 60.32
N GLN A 918 -29.55 56.66 61.44
CA GLN A 918 -28.44 55.89 62.02
C GLN A 918 -28.88 54.47 62.41
N TYR A 919 -30.10 54.31 62.94
CA TYR A 919 -30.62 53.00 63.34
C TYR A 919 -30.84 52.11 62.12
N ILE A 920 -31.50 52.61 61.08
CA ILE A 920 -31.76 51.86 59.83
C ILE A 920 -30.45 51.52 59.11
N LYS A 921 -29.52 52.48 58.98
CA LYS A 921 -28.20 52.26 58.34
C LYS A 921 -27.29 51.31 59.13
N SER A 922 -27.51 51.14 60.43
CA SER A 922 -26.72 50.20 61.24
C SER A 922 -27.10 48.73 61.05
N LYS A 923 -28.23 48.44 60.39
CA LYS A 923 -28.72 47.07 60.19
C LYS A 923 -28.14 46.46 58.91
N ILE A 924 -27.47 45.32 59.03
CA ILE A 924 -26.80 44.64 57.90
C ILE A 924 -27.75 44.36 56.72
N VAL A 925 -29.01 44.02 57.02
CA VAL A 925 -30.04 43.67 56.02
C VAL A 925 -30.42 44.86 55.12
N THR A 926 -30.17 46.10 55.55
CA THR A 926 -30.54 47.31 54.78
C THR A 926 -29.45 47.79 53.82
N ASN A 927 -28.21 47.27 53.91
CA ASN A 927 -27.05 47.83 53.20
C ASN A 927 -27.22 47.93 51.68
N ASN A 928 -27.65 46.86 51.02
CA ASN A 928 -27.77 46.83 49.56
C ASN A 928 -29.17 47.26 49.07
N LEU A 929 -30.19 47.18 49.92
CA LEU A 929 -31.59 47.45 49.56
C LEU A 929 -31.96 48.92 49.77
N LEU A 930 -31.50 49.54 50.86
CA LEU A 930 -31.86 50.90 51.24
C LEU A 930 -31.53 51.96 50.18
N PRO A 931 -30.38 51.92 49.47
CA PRO A 931 -30.10 52.89 48.40
C PRO A 931 -31.11 52.84 47.26
N ILE A 932 -31.55 51.63 46.88
CA ILE A 932 -32.55 51.41 45.81
C ILE A 932 -33.92 51.90 46.29
N LEU A 933 -34.30 51.59 47.53
CA LEU A 933 -35.57 52.03 48.13
C LEU A 933 -35.64 53.54 48.30
N LEU A 934 -34.54 54.20 48.64
CA LEU A 934 -34.45 55.67 48.72
C LEU A 934 -34.51 56.32 47.34
N LYS A 935 -33.74 55.80 46.37
CA LYS A 935 -33.69 56.32 44.99
C LYS A 935 -35.07 56.30 44.33
N ASN A 936 -35.86 55.27 44.60
CA ASN A 936 -37.19 55.08 44.03
C ASN A 936 -38.33 55.59 44.93
N GLY A 937 -38.05 56.33 46.01
CA GLY A 937 -39.07 56.96 46.86
C GLY A 937 -39.91 55.99 47.70
N VAL A 938 -39.53 54.72 47.80
CA VAL A 938 -40.22 53.74 48.64
C VAL A 938 -40.00 54.05 50.13
N ILE A 939 -38.78 54.45 50.46
CA ILE A 939 -38.40 55.06 51.74
C ILE A 939 -37.98 56.50 51.45
N GLU A 940 -38.37 57.43 52.30
CA GLU A 940 -38.09 58.85 52.14
C GLU A 940 -37.37 59.42 53.37
N ASP A 941 -36.53 60.43 53.15
CA ASP A 941 -36.05 61.28 54.24
C ASP A 941 -37.23 61.97 54.92
N TYR A 942 -37.28 61.89 56.26
CA TYR A 942 -38.31 62.52 57.06
C TYR A 942 -37.69 63.33 58.19
N THR A 943 -38.23 64.53 58.39
CA THR A 943 -37.89 65.40 59.52
C THR A 943 -39.19 65.67 60.28
N ASP A 944 -39.19 65.42 61.58
CA ASP A 944 -40.32 65.71 62.46
C ASP A 944 -40.38 67.22 62.76
N ASP A 945 -41.50 67.87 62.46
CA ASP A 945 -41.73 69.30 62.70
C ASP A 945 -41.51 69.70 64.18
N LYS A 946 -41.68 68.75 65.11
CA LYS A 946 -41.45 68.96 66.55
C LYS A 946 -40.01 68.69 66.98
N LYS A 947 -39.20 68.03 66.14
CA LYS A 947 -37.79 67.68 66.39
C LYS A 947 -36.94 67.85 65.13
N PRO A 948 -36.72 69.10 64.64
CA PRO A 948 -36.10 69.37 63.35
C PRO A 948 -34.63 68.94 63.23
N THR A 949 -33.93 68.69 64.36
CA THR A 949 -32.55 68.18 64.35
C THR A 949 -32.44 66.66 64.17
N LEU A 950 -33.55 65.93 64.30
CA LEU A 950 -33.56 64.48 64.21
C LEU A 950 -33.82 64.00 62.77
N ARG A 951 -32.77 63.48 62.12
CA ARG A 951 -32.90 62.90 60.78
C ARG A 951 -33.49 61.50 60.86
N GLN A 952 -34.62 61.29 60.18
CA GLN A 952 -35.32 60.01 60.13
C GLN A 952 -35.52 59.56 58.68
N TYR A 953 -35.86 58.28 58.53
CA TYR A 953 -36.45 57.71 57.34
C TYR A 953 -37.90 57.35 57.64
N ARG A 954 -38.78 57.44 56.66
CA ARG A 954 -40.15 56.90 56.73
C ARG A 954 -40.44 56.06 55.49
N VAL A 955 -41.32 55.07 55.63
CA VAL A 955 -41.95 54.44 54.45
C VAL A 955 -42.92 55.44 53.84
N SER A 956 -42.85 55.63 52.51
CA SER A 956 -43.75 56.56 51.83
C SER A 956 -45.21 56.12 51.97
N ASN A 957 -46.14 57.07 51.95
CA ASN A 957 -47.56 56.80 52.19
C ASN A 957 -48.15 55.84 51.16
N GLU A 958 -47.64 55.88 49.92
CA GLU A 958 -48.06 55.00 48.82
C GLU A 958 -47.77 53.52 49.09
N TYR A 959 -46.77 53.23 49.92
CA TYR A 959 -46.33 51.87 50.25
C TYR A 959 -46.77 51.40 51.65
N ARG A 960 -47.63 52.16 52.35
CA ARG A 960 -48.11 51.78 53.69
C ARG A 960 -48.85 50.44 53.71
N ASN A 961 -49.53 50.07 52.63
CA ASN A 961 -50.28 48.82 52.56
C ASN A 961 -49.40 47.56 52.65
N ILE A 962 -48.07 47.69 52.49
CA ILE A 962 -47.11 46.61 52.77
C ILE A 962 -47.24 46.09 54.22
N LEU A 963 -47.74 46.90 55.17
CA LEU A 963 -48.11 46.45 56.51
C LEU A 963 -49.04 45.22 56.49
N LYS A 964 -49.99 45.14 55.56
CA LYS A 964 -50.91 43.99 55.44
C LYS A 964 -50.15 42.71 55.14
N PHE A 965 -49.16 42.77 54.25
CA PHE A 965 -48.28 41.64 53.97
C PHE A 965 -47.46 41.24 55.20
N ILE A 966 -46.91 42.21 55.94
CA ILE A 966 -46.12 41.93 57.15
C ILE A 966 -46.98 41.33 58.27
N ASP A 967 -48.22 41.81 58.45
CA ASP A 967 -49.12 41.43 59.54
C ASP A 967 -49.88 40.13 59.27
N GLN A 968 -50.35 39.93 58.04
CA GLN A 968 -51.30 38.87 57.69
C GLN A 968 -50.74 37.88 56.67
N GLY A 969 -49.55 38.14 56.10
CA GLY A 969 -48.96 37.30 55.07
C GLY A 969 -49.71 37.32 53.73
N THR A 970 -50.66 38.24 53.55
CA THR A 970 -51.47 38.34 52.33
C THR A 970 -50.72 39.03 51.19
N PRO A 971 -50.90 38.62 49.92
CA PRO A 971 -50.33 39.30 48.75
C PRO A 971 -50.62 40.81 48.75
N CYS A 972 -49.63 41.61 48.33
CA CYS A 972 -49.68 43.07 48.38
C CYS A 972 -49.04 43.68 47.14
N ILE A 973 -49.83 44.37 46.34
CA ILE A 973 -49.37 44.95 45.07
C ILE A 973 -48.29 46.01 45.26
N GLU A 974 -48.31 46.71 46.38
CA GLU A 974 -47.27 47.67 46.75
C GLU A 974 -45.94 46.98 47.02
N LEU A 975 -45.93 45.75 47.57
CA LEU A 975 -44.71 44.97 47.72
C LEU A 975 -44.23 44.43 46.38
N ASP A 976 -45.14 43.96 45.51
CA ASP A 976 -44.78 43.48 44.17
C ASP A 976 -44.11 44.59 43.33
N ARG A 977 -44.61 45.84 43.43
CA ARG A 977 -43.99 47.03 42.82
C ARG A 977 -42.60 47.34 43.38
N VAL A 978 -42.35 47.04 44.64
CA VAL A 978 -41.02 47.20 45.23
C VAL A 978 -40.10 46.09 44.75
N LEU A 979 -40.58 44.86 44.65
CA LEU A 979 -39.82 43.71 44.15
C LEU A 979 -39.36 43.89 42.70
N SER A 980 -40.17 44.52 41.85
CA SER A 980 -39.78 44.82 40.45
C SER A 980 -38.62 45.81 40.33
N LEU A 981 -38.23 46.52 41.41
CA LEU A 981 -37.06 47.41 41.42
C LEU A 981 -35.73 46.67 41.60
N PHE A 982 -35.80 45.36 41.88
CA PHE A 982 -34.65 44.48 42.13
C PHE A 982 -34.53 43.34 41.11
N LYS A 983 -35.39 43.35 40.08
CA LYS A 983 -35.30 42.45 38.92
C LYS A 983 -34.34 43.01 37.89
#